data_AF-G4ZL22-F1
#
_entry.id   AF-G4ZL22-F1
#
_cell.length_a   1.000
_cell.length_b   1.000
_cell.length_c   1.000
_cell.angle_alpha   90.00
_cell.angle_beta   90.00
_cell.angle_gamma   90.00
#
_symmetry.space_group_name_H-M   'P 1'
#
loop_
_entity.id
_entity.type
_entity.pdbx_description
1 polymer ?
#
loop_
_entity_poly.entity_id
_entity_poly.type
_entity_poly.pdbx_seq_one_letter_code
_entity_poly.pdbx_strand_id
1 'polypeptide(L)'
;MTRVRWVVLLAVAALLASAEAYFVTDSKKVSLNSDVHSTRFRRINDDEERAGVSVSIIEKAKAALLPSASAKKLTKWLNKGKSVDEVFVRMGLKKVAGAKLFQTPQLFSWARYVDDLGKKAPAKAPTMIPTLTAQYGDEALARMIAAAKVSENADVKKLASKLELEQLYAWATKGKTPDEAFALFKLSKAGDDFLSTPQFTTLTKYLKVFNSKNADKETTMIATLVKSYGDDKVAKILQAAMKVPETAPTAQKLDTELVQLWLANRESTDAVFTLLKLDKAGDTLFSNPLLVTWTKYMNAFNQKQKNPNNRASLAATLAAHYGDDGAAAMLKSGDVRNILTKIKPGENLFENPHFVTWLQFVEDPRRSRMALSLMTSLTVKYGDEALIKMIDAAKTVAKTKDMATKLQTQQFQYWASIGKSPDDVFKLYELNKAGDKLLSNPELTTWKSYLNVFNKQNPTEQTTLVATMAKTFGDDVVVNMLEAAKKVRGTSRDAKRLESVQLQRWMKMEPDDVFTALKLDKAAENMFDSLQLNAWGKYAAAFNEANPDKKVSLIATMTTHYSDKGVVGLLAAAKKAPGSEAIATRLQSEQLQYWLSIKKSPTDVFKAFKLDKLDDKLLVSPYFSTWIKYTDDLFKNSDKLSVVFKTMRYYYSEDALVKMILAAEKNPSTQKIAQWTEDKLFRGWMLTGSPSDAFRGLKLDEAGEKVFEAPLFAYFTKFMARVTEGMREKDAMVVSAMSVGMGDEALAATLIAAKKVPSTEKIATTMQAEQIKYWLKNKDMTPEKLFKDVLFLDDVDTVLTNPVLNTWATYLQAFNANKPVKEQASMIQVLRNSFGDKMATDLETALLSRLSPRF
;
A
#
# COMPACT_ATOMS: atom_id res chain seq x y z
N MET A 1 -52.58 -24.02 26.51
CA MET A 1 -53.67 -23.09 26.83
C MET A 1 -53.56 -21.87 25.93
N THR A 2 -54.71 -21.39 25.45
CA THR A 2 -55.06 -19.98 25.11
C THR A 2 -54.03 -19.12 24.35
N ARG A 3 -54.12 -18.89 23.03
CA ARG A 3 -55.18 -18.25 22.20
C ARG A 3 -55.50 -16.78 22.56
N VAL A 4 -55.26 -15.89 21.57
CA VAL A 4 -56.23 -14.91 20.97
C VAL A 4 -56.54 -13.66 21.84
N ARG A 5 -56.76 -12.41 21.36
CA ARG A 5 -57.25 -11.81 20.09
C ARG A 5 -56.52 -10.46 19.81
N TRP A 6 -56.01 -10.19 18.60
CA TRP A 6 -56.54 -9.27 17.55
C TRP A 6 -56.37 -7.75 17.85
N VAL A 7 -55.97 -6.93 16.87
CA VAL A 7 -56.83 -6.10 15.97
C VAL A 7 -55.84 -5.33 15.03
N VAL A 8 -56.00 -5.11 13.71
CA VAL A 8 -57.05 -5.44 12.71
C VAL A 8 -56.52 -5.23 11.25
N LEU A 9 -57.12 -5.90 10.23
CA LEU A 9 -57.37 -5.55 8.78
C LEU A 9 -56.42 -4.61 7.97
N LEU A 10 -56.22 -4.69 6.64
CA LEU A 10 -56.88 -5.29 5.45
C LEU A 10 -55.77 -5.39 4.34
N ALA A 11 -55.58 -6.41 3.48
CA ALA A 11 -56.48 -7.19 2.59
C ALA A 11 -57.23 -6.30 1.57
N VAL A 12 -57.37 -6.62 0.28
CA VAL A 12 -58.01 -7.83 -0.29
C VAL A 12 -57.51 -8.09 -1.73
N ALA A 13 -57.54 -9.36 -2.16
CA ALA A 13 -57.35 -9.80 -3.54
C ALA A 13 -58.69 -10.14 -4.23
N ALA A 14 -58.71 -10.08 -5.57
CA ALA A 14 -59.78 -10.55 -6.45
C ALA A 14 -59.14 -10.87 -7.83
N LEU A 15 -59.43 -11.95 -8.57
CA LEU A 15 -60.54 -12.91 -8.53
C LEU A 15 -60.07 -14.36 -8.89
N LEU A 16 -60.97 -15.34 -8.73
CA LEU A 16 -60.77 -16.79 -8.91
C LEU A 16 -61.85 -17.43 -9.80
N ALA A 17 -61.63 -18.71 -10.17
CA ALA A 17 -62.56 -19.69 -10.78
C ALA A 17 -62.95 -19.48 -12.26
N SER A 18 -63.29 -20.51 -13.06
CA SER A 18 -63.49 -21.98 -12.84
C SER A 18 -62.87 -22.80 -14.01
N ALA A 19 -62.92 -24.14 -14.16
CA ALA A 19 -63.65 -25.23 -13.49
C ALA A 19 -62.79 -26.54 -13.47
N GLU A 20 -63.39 -27.74 -13.53
CA GLU A 20 -62.75 -29.06 -13.30
C GLU A 20 -63.21 -30.19 -14.26
N ALA A 21 -62.58 -31.38 -14.09
CA ALA A 21 -62.85 -32.75 -14.58
C ALA A 21 -61.94 -33.24 -15.72
N TYR A 22 -61.26 -34.39 -15.65
CA TYR A 22 -61.47 -35.62 -14.85
C TYR A 22 -60.24 -36.14 -14.07
N PHE A 23 -60.50 -37.00 -13.07
CA PHE A 23 -59.55 -37.78 -12.26
C PHE A 23 -58.80 -38.86 -13.09
N VAL A 24 -57.67 -39.47 -12.67
CA VAL A 24 -57.59 -40.53 -11.63
C VAL A 24 -56.11 -40.87 -11.23
N THR A 25 -55.79 -40.79 -9.92
CA THR A 25 -54.77 -41.54 -9.11
C THR A 25 -53.26 -41.59 -9.51
N ASP A 26 -52.28 -41.69 -8.59
CA ASP A 26 -52.20 -41.40 -7.14
C ASP A 26 -50.71 -41.25 -6.67
N SER A 27 -50.54 -40.62 -5.51
CA SER A 27 -49.49 -40.83 -4.50
C SER A 27 -47.98 -40.68 -4.82
N LYS A 28 -47.46 -39.50 -4.44
CA LYS A 28 -46.48 -39.26 -3.35
C LYS A 28 -45.04 -39.85 -3.36
N LYS A 29 -44.13 -38.93 -2.97
CA LYS A 29 -42.79 -39.07 -2.34
C LYS A 29 -41.59 -39.39 -3.25
N VAL A 30 -40.97 -38.33 -3.73
CA VAL A 30 -39.52 -38.29 -4.00
C VAL A 30 -38.78 -37.94 -2.71
N SER A 31 -37.87 -38.81 -2.26
CA SER A 31 -36.74 -38.45 -1.39
C SER A 31 -35.53 -39.30 -1.78
N LEU A 32 -34.39 -38.62 -1.92
CA LEU A 32 -33.11 -39.12 -2.42
C LEU A 32 -32.67 -40.49 -1.88
N ASN A 33 -32.13 -41.35 -2.75
CA ASN A 33 -30.68 -41.52 -2.75
C ASN A 33 -30.10 -42.03 -4.07
N SER A 34 -28.78 -41.93 -4.17
CA SER A 34 -27.90 -42.32 -5.27
C SER A 34 -28.22 -43.65 -5.96
N ASP A 35 -28.16 -43.67 -7.30
CA ASP A 35 -27.45 -44.76 -7.98
C ASP A 35 -26.89 -44.36 -9.36
N VAL A 36 -25.73 -44.93 -9.69
CA VAL A 36 -25.05 -44.71 -10.97
C VAL A 36 -25.64 -45.65 -12.01
N HIS A 37 -26.49 -45.13 -12.91
CA HIS A 37 -27.01 -45.94 -14.02
C HIS A 37 -26.40 -45.58 -15.38
N SER A 38 -25.53 -46.47 -15.84
CA SER A 38 -25.22 -46.63 -17.25
C SER A 38 -26.41 -47.25 -17.99
N THR A 39 -26.91 -46.56 -19.02
CA THR A 39 -27.81 -47.13 -20.05
C THR A 39 -27.63 -46.34 -21.34
N ARG A 40 -26.97 -46.92 -22.34
CA ARG A 40 -27.64 -47.56 -23.51
C ARG A 40 -28.48 -46.58 -24.34
N PHE A 41 -27.84 -46.00 -25.36
CA PHE A 41 -28.55 -45.27 -26.40
C PHE A 41 -29.54 -46.15 -27.17
N ARG A 42 -30.75 -45.62 -27.32
CA ARG A 42 -31.89 -46.21 -28.03
C ARG A 42 -31.56 -46.37 -29.52
N ARG A 43 -31.92 -47.51 -30.12
CA ARG A 43 -31.96 -47.62 -31.59
C ARG A 43 -33.22 -46.94 -32.10
N ILE A 44 -33.08 -46.10 -33.12
CA ILE A 44 -34.21 -45.66 -33.94
C ILE A 44 -34.55 -46.80 -34.89
N ASN A 45 -35.76 -47.34 -34.82
CA ASN A 45 -36.23 -48.39 -35.72
C ASN A 45 -37.77 -48.49 -35.70
N ASP A 46 -38.42 -47.61 -36.45
CA ASP A 46 -39.80 -47.75 -36.91
C ASP A 46 -39.72 -47.96 -38.44
N ASP A 47 -40.57 -48.71 -39.13
CA ASP A 47 -41.40 -49.85 -38.74
C ASP A 47 -41.74 -50.61 -40.03
N GLU A 48 -41.89 -51.93 -39.99
CA GLU A 48 -42.87 -52.64 -40.83
C GLU A 48 -43.06 -54.07 -40.31
N GLU A 49 -44.25 -54.32 -39.75
CA GLU A 49 -44.61 -55.59 -39.14
C GLU A 49 -44.86 -56.69 -40.18
N ARG A 50 -44.53 -57.94 -39.82
CA ARG A 50 -45.47 -59.04 -40.12
C ARG A 50 -45.38 -60.19 -39.12
N ALA A 51 -46.48 -60.32 -38.36
CA ALA A 51 -46.99 -61.48 -37.63
C ALA A 51 -46.01 -62.65 -37.37
N GLY A 52 -45.59 -62.79 -36.12
CA GLY A 52 -44.95 -64.02 -35.64
C GLY A 52 -45.95 -65.17 -35.54
N VAL A 53 -45.97 -66.05 -36.54
CA VAL A 53 -46.44 -67.43 -36.35
C VAL A 53 -45.24 -68.27 -35.90
N SER A 54 -45.41 -69.02 -34.81
CA SER A 54 -44.35 -69.85 -34.23
C SER A 54 -43.95 -71.01 -35.15
N VAL A 55 -42.84 -70.87 -35.88
CA VAL A 55 -42.24 -71.99 -36.62
C VAL A 55 -41.02 -72.53 -35.89
N SER A 56 -41.25 -73.70 -35.29
CA SER A 56 -40.32 -74.79 -34.96
C SER A 56 -38.80 -74.56 -35.08
N ILE A 57 -38.09 -75.05 -34.05
CA ILE A 57 -36.63 -75.19 -33.90
C ILE A 57 -35.93 -75.82 -35.13
N ILE A 58 -36.66 -76.53 -36.00
CA ILE A 58 -36.15 -77.20 -37.21
C ILE A 58 -35.53 -76.23 -38.24
N GLU A 59 -36.00 -74.99 -38.39
CA GLU A 59 -35.40 -74.03 -39.34
C GLU A 59 -33.98 -73.59 -38.93
N LYS A 60 -33.67 -73.53 -37.63
CA LYS A 60 -32.30 -73.22 -37.17
C LYS A 60 -31.28 -74.28 -37.58
N ALA A 61 -31.69 -75.52 -37.82
CA ALA A 61 -30.80 -76.61 -38.23
C ALA A 61 -30.39 -76.54 -39.71
N LYS A 62 -31.21 -75.96 -40.60
CA LYS A 62 -30.92 -75.93 -42.05
C LYS A 62 -29.68 -75.10 -42.42
N ALA A 63 -29.32 -74.10 -41.62
CA ALA A 63 -28.09 -73.33 -41.82
C ALA A 63 -26.81 -74.11 -41.48
N ALA A 64 -26.89 -75.21 -40.70
CA ALA A 64 -25.75 -76.00 -40.27
C ALA A 64 -25.33 -77.12 -41.25
N LEU A 65 -26.10 -77.34 -42.33
CA LEU A 65 -25.92 -78.47 -43.27
C LEU A 65 -25.02 -78.14 -44.49
N LEU A 66 -24.10 -77.18 -44.36
CA LEU A 66 -23.04 -76.98 -45.36
C LEU A 66 -21.82 -77.84 -45.02
N PRO A 67 -21.47 -78.86 -45.84
CA PRO A 67 -20.41 -79.81 -45.49
C PRO A 67 -19.05 -79.12 -45.40
N SER A 68 -18.50 -79.09 -44.18
CA SER A 68 -17.14 -78.64 -43.90
C SER A 68 -16.14 -79.43 -44.77
N ALA A 69 -15.25 -78.72 -45.46
CA ALA A 69 -14.19 -79.36 -46.23
C ALA A 69 -13.14 -79.93 -45.27
N SER A 70 -12.99 -81.26 -45.24
CA SER A 70 -11.93 -81.92 -44.45
C SER A 70 -10.54 -81.43 -44.87
N ALA A 71 -9.56 -81.49 -43.94
CA ALA A 71 -8.20 -81.02 -44.20
C ALA A 71 -7.60 -81.60 -45.49
N LYS A 72 -7.77 -82.91 -45.73
CA LYS A 72 -7.35 -83.59 -46.98
C LYS A 72 -7.97 -82.96 -48.24
N LYS A 73 -9.22 -82.48 -48.17
CA LYS A 73 -9.92 -81.82 -49.28
C LYS A 73 -9.34 -80.42 -49.55
N LEU A 74 -9.00 -79.68 -48.50
CA LEU A 74 -8.35 -78.36 -48.60
C LEU A 74 -6.95 -78.47 -49.20
N THR A 75 -6.12 -79.41 -48.73
CA THR A 75 -4.80 -79.67 -49.32
C THR A 75 -4.90 -80.07 -50.79
N LYS A 76 -5.90 -80.87 -51.17
CA LYS A 76 -6.16 -81.24 -52.57
C LYS A 76 -6.58 -80.05 -53.44
N TRP A 77 -7.33 -79.08 -52.90
CA TRP A 77 -7.67 -77.84 -53.59
C TRP A 77 -6.46 -76.91 -53.72
N LEU A 78 -5.66 -76.80 -52.66
CA LEU A 78 -4.44 -75.98 -52.58
C LEU A 78 -3.31 -76.49 -53.48
N ASN A 79 -3.20 -77.81 -53.67
CA ASN A 79 -2.25 -78.42 -54.60
C ASN A 79 -2.73 -78.34 -56.06
N LYS A 80 -4.04 -78.13 -56.29
CA LYS A 80 -4.62 -77.86 -57.61
C LYS A 80 -4.74 -76.37 -57.95
N GLY A 81 -4.19 -75.47 -57.11
CA GLY A 81 -4.20 -74.03 -57.36
C GLY A 81 -5.60 -73.40 -57.52
N LYS A 82 -6.62 -73.94 -56.84
CA LYS A 82 -8.00 -73.45 -57.00
C LYS A 82 -8.14 -71.99 -56.54
N SER A 83 -8.90 -71.20 -57.29
CA SER A 83 -9.09 -69.79 -56.96
C SER A 83 -9.86 -69.60 -55.65
N VAL A 84 -9.67 -68.42 -55.05
CA VAL A 84 -10.30 -68.03 -53.79
C VAL A 84 -11.83 -68.04 -53.91
N ASP A 85 -12.38 -67.54 -55.03
CA ASP A 85 -13.81 -67.54 -55.33
C ASP A 85 -14.36 -68.97 -55.52
N GLU A 86 -13.62 -69.83 -56.23
CA GLU A 86 -14.06 -71.21 -56.46
C GLU A 86 -14.19 -71.97 -55.13
N VAL A 87 -13.25 -71.77 -54.21
CA VAL A 87 -13.30 -72.38 -52.87
C VAL A 87 -14.37 -71.74 -51.98
N PHE A 88 -14.58 -70.42 -52.07
CA PHE A 88 -15.68 -69.72 -51.36
C PHE A 88 -17.04 -70.31 -51.74
N VAL A 89 -17.29 -70.53 -53.04
CA VAL A 89 -18.52 -71.17 -53.54
C VAL A 89 -18.59 -72.64 -53.13
N ARG A 90 -17.50 -73.41 -53.26
CA ARG A 90 -17.45 -74.84 -52.87
C ARG A 90 -17.62 -75.10 -51.37
N MET A 91 -17.36 -74.11 -50.52
CA MET A 91 -17.66 -74.14 -49.08
C MET A 91 -19.09 -73.68 -48.75
N GLY A 92 -19.88 -73.28 -49.75
CA GLY A 92 -21.26 -72.80 -49.57
C GLY A 92 -21.37 -71.38 -49.00
N LEU A 93 -20.25 -70.66 -48.80
CA LEU A 93 -20.24 -69.33 -48.19
C LEU A 93 -21.04 -68.30 -48.99
N LYS A 94 -21.15 -68.47 -50.32
CA LYS A 94 -22.05 -67.67 -51.19
C LYS A 94 -23.53 -67.71 -50.80
N LYS A 95 -23.98 -68.73 -50.04
CA LYS A 95 -25.37 -68.83 -49.54
C LYS A 95 -25.58 -68.19 -48.16
N VAL A 96 -24.52 -67.69 -47.51
CA VAL A 96 -24.60 -67.12 -46.16
C VAL A 96 -24.94 -65.63 -46.22
N ALA A 97 -26.03 -65.24 -45.58
CA ALA A 97 -26.55 -63.88 -45.62
C ALA A 97 -25.94 -62.97 -44.53
N GLY A 98 -25.34 -61.85 -44.96
CA GLY A 98 -24.91 -60.75 -44.10
C GLY A 98 -23.96 -61.15 -42.95
N ALA A 99 -24.13 -60.52 -41.79
CA ALA A 99 -23.26 -60.69 -40.62
C ALA A 99 -23.13 -62.14 -40.09
N LYS A 100 -24.07 -63.04 -40.43
CA LYS A 100 -23.98 -64.48 -40.09
C LYS A 100 -22.73 -65.14 -40.67
N LEU A 101 -22.13 -64.57 -41.72
CA LEU A 101 -20.85 -65.03 -42.27
C LEU A 101 -19.75 -65.13 -41.22
N PHE A 102 -19.63 -64.15 -40.33
CA PHE A 102 -18.61 -64.12 -39.26
C PHE A 102 -18.86 -65.15 -38.14
N GLN A 103 -20.06 -65.73 -38.08
CA GLN A 103 -20.44 -66.80 -37.14
C GLN A 103 -20.25 -68.19 -37.76
N THR A 104 -19.86 -68.27 -39.04
CA THR A 104 -19.82 -69.52 -39.82
C THR A 104 -18.40 -70.13 -39.79
N PRO A 105 -18.18 -71.34 -39.22
CA PRO A 105 -16.85 -71.96 -39.12
C PRO A 105 -16.10 -72.10 -40.45
N GLN A 106 -16.85 -72.31 -41.54
CA GLN A 106 -16.34 -72.41 -42.90
C GLN A 106 -15.60 -71.13 -43.35
N LEU A 107 -15.94 -69.94 -42.82
CA LEU A 107 -15.22 -68.69 -43.11
C LEU A 107 -13.77 -68.76 -42.63
N PHE A 108 -13.53 -69.31 -41.44
CA PHE A 108 -12.18 -69.45 -40.88
C PHE A 108 -11.35 -70.48 -41.64
N SER A 109 -11.97 -71.58 -42.07
CA SER A 109 -11.32 -72.57 -42.95
C SER A 109 -11.00 -71.99 -44.33
N TRP A 110 -11.86 -71.12 -44.87
CA TRP A 110 -11.58 -70.38 -46.10
C TRP A 110 -10.46 -69.35 -45.91
N ALA A 111 -10.47 -68.57 -44.83
CA ALA A 111 -9.42 -67.59 -44.53
C ALA A 111 -8.03 -68.24 -44.43
N ARG A 112 -7.94 -69.41 -43.75
CA ARG A 112 -6.70 -70.23 -43.72
C ARG A 112 -6.30 -70.70 -45.11
N TYR A 113 -7.26 -71.15 -45.94
CA TYR A 113 -6.99 -71.56 -47.32
C TYR A 113 -6.42 -70.40 -48.16
N VAL A 114 -6.96 -69.19 -48.02
CA VAL A 114 -6.45 -67.98 -48.71
C VAL A 114 -5.02 -67.66 -48.26
N ASP A 115 -4.73 -67.74 -46.96
CA ASP A 115 -3.39 -67.52 -46.42
C ASP A 115 -2.38 -68.58 -46.90
N ASP A 116 -2.75 -69.86 -46.92
CA ASP A 116 -1.88 -70.94 -47.41
C ASP A 116 -1.68 -70.89 -48.93
N LEU A 117 -2.66 -70.39 -49.68
CA LEU A 117 -2.53 -70.11 -51.12
C LEU A 117 -1.59 -68.92 -51.37
N GLY A 118 -1.68 -67.87 -50.55
CA GLY A 118 -0.77 -66.72 -50.58
C GLY A 118 0.68 -67.09 -50.31
N LYS A 119 0.94 -67.97 -49.34
CA LYS A 119 2.30 -68.49 -49.04
C LYS A 119 2.94 -69.21 -50.23
N LYS A 120 2.15 -69.88 -51.08
CA LYS A 120 2.65 -70.55 -52.29
C LYS A 120 2.99 -69.60 -53.44
N ALA A 121 2.44 -68.38 -53.45
CA ALA A 121 2.69 -67.40 -54.51
C ALA A 121 2.76 -65.96 -53.95
N PRO A 122 3.80 -65.61 -53.16
CA PRO A 122 3.85 -64.35 -52.41
C PRO A 122 3.67 -63.10 -53.26
N ALA A 123 4.24 -63.07 -54.47
CA ALA A 123 4.16 -61.94 -55.41
C ALA A 123 2.75 -61.71 -56.00
N LYS A 124 1.83 -62.68 -55.85
CA LYS A 124 0.42 -62.59 -56.29
C LYS A 124 -0.54 -63.12 -55.21
N ALA A 125 -0.18 -62.93 -53.93
CA ALA A 125 -0.95 -63.46 -52.81
C ALA A 125 -2.39 -62.92 -52.84
N PRO A 126 -3.42 -63.77 -52.97
CA PRO A 126 -4.80 -63.31 -53.10
C PRO A 126 -5.34 -62.88 -51.73
N THR A 127 -6.21 -61.88 -51.73
CA THR A 127 -6.90 -61.37 -50.53
C THR A 127 -8.35 -61.85 -50.49
N MET A 128 -9.00 -61.75 -49.33
CA MET A 128 -10.40 -62.16 -49.17
C MET A 128 -11.38 -61.09 -49.68
N ILE A 129 -10.96 -59.83 -49.69
CA ILE A 129 -11.84 -58.68 -49.97
C ILE A 129 -12.46 -58.68 -51.37
N PRO A 130 -11.79 -59.00 -52.49
CA PRO A 130 -12.43 -59.03 -53.80
C PRO A 130 -13.66 -59.93 -53.85
N THR A 131 -13.56 -61.16 -53.32
CA THR A 131 -14.66 -62.12 -53.23
C THR A 131 -15.79 -61.62 -52.33
N LEU A 132 -15.45 -61.05 -51.18
CA LEU A 132 -16.44 -60.55 -50.22
C LEU A 132 -17.15 -59.28 -50.72
N THR A 133 -16.43 -58.34 -51.34
CA THR A 133 -17.00 -57.14 -51.97
C THR A 133 -17.91 -57.52 -53.14
N ALA A 134 -17.53 -58.51 -53.96
CA ALA A 134 -18.38 -59.01 -55.05
C ALA A 134 -19.68 -59.66 -54.56
N GLN A 135 -19.68 -60.24 -53.35
CA GLN A 135 -20.85 -60.90 -52.76
C GLN A 135 -21.77 -59.95 -51.97
N TYR A 136 -21.21 -59.00 -51.22
CA TYR A 136 -21.96 -58.16 -50.28
C TYR A 136 -21.98 -56.66 -50.64
N GLY A 137 -21.13 -56.22 -51.57
CA GLY A 137 -20.86 -54.81 -51.83
C GLY A 137 -20.01 -54.16 -50.72
N ASP A 138 -19.28 -53.09 -51.08
CA ASP A 138 -18.37 -52.41 -50.14
C ASP A 138 -19.09 -51.89 -48.88
N GLU A 139 -20.29 -51.32 -49.03
CA GLU A 139 -21.06 -50.72 -47.93
C GLU A 139 -21.45 -51.76 -46.87
N ALA A 140 -22.09 -52.86 -47.29
CA ALA A 140 -22.54 -53.88 -46.35
C ALA A 140 -21.35 -54.66 -45.76
N LEU A 141 -20.33 -54.96 -46.57
CA LEU A 141 -19.11 -55.62 -46.09
C LEU A 141 -18.41 -54.79 -45.00
N ALA A 142 -18.26 -53.47 -45.20
CA ALA A 142 -17.63 -52.60 -44.20
C ALA A 142 -18.42 -52.59 -42.87
N ARG A 143 -19.76 -52.58 -42.92
CA ARG A 143 -20.60 -52.72 -41.71
C ARG A 143 -20.44 -54.09 -41.03
N MET A 144 -20.40 -55.17 -41.83
CA MET A 144 -20.22 -56.52 -41.30
C MET A 144 -18.86 -56.67 -40.60
N ILE A 145 -17.79 -56.11 -41.18
CA ILE A 145 -16.46 -56.05 -40.58
C ILE A 145 -16.47 -55.23 -39.29
N ALA A 146 -17.06 -54.02 -39.30
CA ALA A 146 -17.13 -53.17 -38.11
C ALA A 146 -17.90 -53.85 -36.95
N ALA A 147 -19.02 -54.52 -37.25
CA ALA A 147 -19.77 -55.29 -36.26
C ALA A 147 -19.00 -56.52 -35.74
N ALA A 148 -18.26 -57.22 -36.61
CA ALA A 148 -17.43 -58.36 -36.20
C ALA A 148 -16.23 -57.95 -35.34
N LYS A 149 -15.68 -56.74 -35.53
CA LYS A 149 -14.57 -56.20 -34.72
C LYS A 149 -14.92 -55.91 -33.26
N VAL A 150 -16.20 -55.74 -32.93
CA VAL A 150 -16.69 -55.59 -31.55
C VAL A 150 -17.18 -56.90 -30.94
N SER A 151 -16.94 -58.04 -31.61
CA SER A 151 -17.23 -59.37 -31.06
C SER A 151 -16.32 -59.68 -29.86
N GLU A 152 -16.89 -60.36 -28.86
CA GLU A 152 -16.17 -60.96 -27.73
C GLU A 152 -15.29 -62.14 -28.16
N ASN A 153 -15.60 -62.78 -29.30
CA ASN A 153 -14.79 -63.87 -29.83
C ASN A 153 -13.48 -63.33 -30.45
N ALA A 154 -12.35 -63.71 -29.87
CA ALA A 154 -11.03 -63.23 -30.26
C ALA A 154 -10.66 -63.58 -31.72
N ASP A 155 -11.04 -64.75 -32.23
CA ASP A 155 -10.78 -65.15 -33.61
C ASP A 155 -11.63 -64.35 -34.61
N VAL A 156 -12.90 -64.12 -34.30
CA VAL A 156 -13.79 -63.24 -35.08
C VAL A 156 -13.19 -61.83 -35.15
N LYS A 157 -12.78 -61.29 -33.99
CA LYS A 157 -12.17 -59.95 -33.88
C LYS A 157 -10.83 -59.84 -34.62
N LYS A 158 -10.00 -60.88 -34.59
CA LYS A 158 -8.73 -60.96 -35.33
C LYS A 158 -8.96 -61.02 -36.84
N LEU A 159 -9.86 -61.88 -37.30
CA LEU A 159 -10.21 -61.98 -38.72
C LEU A 159 -10.86 -60.69 -39.24
N ALA A 160 -11.78 -60.09 -38.48
CA ALA A 160 -12.40 -58.82 -38.83
C ALA A 160 -11.39 -57.67 -38.86
N SER A 161 -10.40 -57.65 -37.97
CA SER A 161 -9.32 -56.63 -38.01
C SER A 161 -8.40 -56.81 -39.21
N LYS A 162 -8.10 -58.05 -39.62
CA LYS A 162 -7.38 -58.36 -40.87
C LYS A 162 -8.19 -57.90 -42.09
N LEU A 163 -9.48 -58.21 -42.14
CA LEU A 163 -10.38 -57.80 -43.23
C LEU A 163 -10.58 -56.28 -43.29
N GLU A 164 -10.64 -55.56 -42.16
CA GLU A 164 -10.60 -54.09 -42.16
C GLU A 164 -9.34 -53.61 -42.88
N LEU A 165 -8.15 -54.12 -42.49
CA LEU A 165 -6.89 -53.69 -43.09
C LEU A 165 -6.81 -54.01 -44.59
N GLU A 166 -7.18 -55.23 -45.01
CA GLU A 166 -7.28 -55.61 -46.42
C GLU A 166 -8.27 -54.70 -47.18
N GLN A 167 -9.41 -54.33 -46.57
CA GLN A 167 -10.42 -53.47 -47.21
C GLN A 167 -9.91 -52.04 -47.38
N LEU A 168 -9.28 -51.46 -46.36
CA LEU A 168 -8.69 -50.13 -46.44
C LEU A 168 -7.58 -50.08 -47.50
N TYR A 169 -6.72 -51.10 -47.60
CA TYR A 169 -5.73 -51.16 -48.69
C TYR A 169 -6.38 -51.32 -50.06
N ALA A 170 -7.40 -52.19 -50.20
CA ALA A 170 -8.08 -52.43 -51.48
C ALA A 170 -8.88 -51.21 -51.99
N TRP A 171 -9.39 -50.37 -51.09
CA TRP A 171 -9.99 -49.08 -51.47
C TRP A 171 -8.92 -48.07 -51.88
N ALA A 172 -7.82 -47.97 -51.12
CA ALA A 172 -6.74 -47.03 -51.39
C ALA A 172 -6.00 -47.33 -52.71
N THR A 173 -5.78 -48.59 -53.07
CA THR A 173 -5.16 -48.98 -54.35
C THR A 173 -6.09 -48.79 -55.56
N LYS A 174 -7.41 -48.76 -55.34
CA LYS A 174 -8.40 -48.38 -56.36
C LYS A 174 -8.60 -46.86 -56.46
N GLY A 175 -7.87 -46.06 -55.67
CA GLY A 175 -7.98 -44.60 -55.67
C GLY A 175 -9.28 -44.05 -55.06
N LYS A 176 -10.05 -44.87 -54.34
CA LYS A 176 -11.33 -44.47 -53.72
C LYS A 176 -11.07 -43.36 -52.69
N THR A 177 -11.69 -42.20 -52.80
CA THR A 177 -11.28 -41.05 -51.98
C THR A 177 -11.79 -41.16 -50.54
N PRO A 178 -11.18 -40.42 -49.57
CA PRO A 178 -11.69 -40.36 -48.21
C PRO A 178 -13.12 -39.81 -48.10
N ASP A 179 -13.56 -38.92 -49.01
CA ASP A 179 -14.95 -38.44 -49.05
C ASP A 179 -15.94 -39.48 -49.58
N GLU A 180 -15.55 -40.31 -50.56
CA GLU A 180 -16.34 -41.48 -50.97
C GLU A 180 -16.47 -42.51 -49.83
N ALA A 181 -15.39 -42.71 -49.05
CA ALA A 181 -15.42 -43.56 -47.86
C ALA A 181 -16.32 -42.95 -46.75
N PHE A 182 -16.26 -41.63 -46.53
CA PHE A 182 -17.15 -40.91 -45.60
C PHE A 182 -18.63 -41.12 -45.96
N ALA A 183 -18.98 -40.94 -47.24
CA ALA A 183 -20.33 -41.15 -47.75
C ALA A 183 -20.80 -42.61 -47.58
N LEU A 184 -19.92 -43.58 -47.88
CA LEU A 184 -20.21 -45.01 -47.73
C LEU A 184 -20.48 -45.42 -46.28
N PHE A 185 -19.76 -44.83 -45.31
CA PHE A 185 -20.05 -45.02 -43.89
C PHE A 185 -21.35 -44.36 -43.42
N LYS A 186 -22.00 -43.54 -44.26
CA LYS A 186 -23.19 -42.72 -43.95
C LYS A 186 -22.97 -41.81 -42.73
N LEU A 187 -21.73 -41.34 -42.55
CA LEU A 187 -21.33 -40.47 -41.44
C LEU A 187 -22.12 -39.15 -41.42
N SER A 188 -22.61 -38.69 -42.58
CA SER A 188 -23.52 -37.54 -42.70
C SER A 188 -24.83 -37.69 -41.91
N LYS A 189 -25.24 -38.91 -41.55
CA LYS A 189 -26.42 -39.17 -40.71
C LYS A 189 -26.14 -39.14 -39.21
N ALA A 190 -24.88 -39.10 -38.78
CA ALA A 190 -24.51 -39.12 -37.37
C ALA A 190 -24.58 -37.73 -36.69
N GLY A 191 -24.77 -36.65 -37.46
CA GLY A 191 -24.93 -35.30 -36.93
C GLY A 191 -23.75 -34.85 -36.06
N ASP A 192 -24.05 -34.22 -34.93
CA ASP A 192 -23.05 -33.66 -34.02
C ASP A 192 -22.19 -34.74 -33.33
N ASP A 193 -22.74 -35.94 -33.15
CA ASP A 193 -22.07 -37.07 -32.49
C ASP A 193 -21.02 -37.77 -33.38
N PHE A 194 -20.86 -37.37 -34.65
CA PHE A 194 -20.06 -38.13 -35.62
C PHE A 194 -18.60 -38.35 -35.19
N LEU A 195 -18.01 -37.40 -34.46
CA LEU A 195 -16.63 -37.49 -33.95
C LEU A 195 -16.43 -38.63 -32.93
N SER A 196 -17.50 -39.04 -32.24
CA SER A 196 -17.49 -40.15 -31.28
C SER A 196 -17.75 -41.52 -31.93
N THR A 197 -18.02 -41.57 -33.25
CA THR A 197 -18.41 -42.82 -33.91
C THR A 197 -17.22 -43.75 -34.21
N PRO A 198 -17.40 -45.08 -34.09
CA PRO A 198 -16.42 -46.06 -34.58
C PRO A 198 -16.09 -45.90 -36.08
N GLN A 199 -17.04 -45.40 -36.86
CA GLN A 199 -16.91 -45.12 -38.28
C GLN A 199 -15.94 -43.96 -38.54
N PHE A 200 -15.97 -42.88 -37.74
CA PHE A 200 -14.98 -41.80 -37.82
C PHE A 200 -13.56 -42.28 -37.49
N THR A 201 -13.42 -43.21 -36.55
CA THR A 201 -12.13 -43.87 -36.25
C THR A 201 -11.62 -44.69 -37.45
N THR A 202 -12.52 -45.40 -38.13
CA THR A 202 -12.18 -46.17 -39.34
C THR A 202 -11.81 -45.26 -40.51
N LEU A 203 -12.53 -44.15 -40.70
CA LEU A 203 -12.17 -43.12 -41.69
C LEU A 203 -10.81 -42.48 -41.39
N THR A 204 -10.50 -42.20 -40.12
CA THR A 204 -9.19 -41.65 -39.70
C THR A 204 -8.04 -42.61 -40.03
N LYS A 205 -8.25 -43.92 -39.93
CA LYS A 205 -7.30 -44.92 -40.41
C LYS A 205 -7.22 -44.94 -41.94
N TYR A 206 -8.38 -44.89 -42.61
CA TYR A 206 -8.44 -44.91 -44.06
C TYR A 206 -7.66 -43.77 -44.69
N LEU A 207 -7.82 -42.55 -44.17
CA LEU A 207 -7.10 -41.35 -44.61
C LEU A 207 -5.57 -41.56 -44.60
N LYS A 208 -5.02 -42.19 -43.55
CA LYS A 208 -3.59 -42.51 -43.47
C LYS A 208 -3.16 -43.53 -44.53
N VAL A 209 -3.96 -44.57 -44.74
CA VAL A 209 -3.69 -45.59 -45.77
C VAL A 209 -3.78 -44.99 -47.17
N PHE A 210 -4.78 -44.14 -47.41
CA PHE A 210 -5.00 -43.45 -48.68
C PHE A 210 -3.83 -42.53 -49.03
N ASN A 211 -3.46 -41.60 -48.14
CA ASN A 211 -2.34 -40.66 -48.37
C ASN A 211 -1.03 -41.43 -48.61
N SER A 212 -0.72 -42.45 -47.79
CA SER A 212 0.51 -43.26 -47.96
C SER A 212 0.57 -44.10 -49.25
N LYS A 213 -0.53 -44.17 -50.01
CA LYS A 213 -0.61 -44.86 -51.31
C LYS A 213 -0.84 -43.92 -52.50
N ASN A 214 -1.31 -42.70 -52.26
CA ASN A 214 -1.69 -41.73 -53.27
C ASN A 214 -1.07 -40.36 -52.90
N ALA A 215 0.27 -40.30 -52.89
CA ALA A 215 1.02 -39.13 -52.45
C ALA A 215 0.78 -37.88 -53.34
N ASP A 216 0.34 -38.09 -54.57
CA ASP A 216 -0.10 -37.06 -55.53
C ASP A 216 -1.50 -36.49 -55.22
N LYS A 217 -2.26 -37.15 -54.34
CA LYS A 217 -3.67 -36.85 -54.01
C LYS A 217 -3.91 -36.77 -52.51
N GLU A 218 -2.88 -36.51 -51.71
CA GLU A 218 -3.02 -36.41 -50.26
C GLU A 218 -4.10 -35.39 -49.86
N THR A 219 -4.89 -35.74 -48.86
CA THR A 219 -5.91 -34.85 -48.30
C THR A 219 -5.92 -34.91 -46.78
N THR A 220 -6.65 -34.00 -46.15
CA THR A 220 -6.77 -33.91 -44.69
C THR A 220 -8.17 -34.33 -44.22
N MET A 221 -8.30 -34.59 -42.92
CA MET A 221 -9.62 -34.88 -42.34
C MET A 221 -10.55 -33.69 -42.53
N ILE A 222 -10.07 -32.47 -42.27
CA ILE A 222 -10.91 -31.28 -42.40
C ILE A 222 -11.33 -31.01 -43.85
N ALA A 223 -10.45 -31.19 -44.84
CA ALA A 223 -10.81 -31.05 -46.26
C ALA A 223 -11.83 -32.10 -46.69
N THR A 224 -11.69 -33.34 -46.19
CA THR A 224 -12.67 -34.42 -46.40
C THR A 224 -14.04 -34.05 -45.84
N LEU A 225 -14.09 -33.47 -44.63
CA LEU A 225 -15.33 -33.04 -43.98
C LEU A 225 -15.96 -31.85 -44.71
N VAL A 226 -15.19 -30.84 -45.09
CA VAL A 226 -15.67 -29.68 -45.86
C VAL A 226 -16.27 -30.12 -47.19
N LYS A 227 -15.58 -30.99 -47.94
CA LYS A 227 -16.10 -31.56 -49.20
C LYS A 227 -17.39 -32.38 -49.00
N SER A 228 -17.58 -32.99 -47.83
CA SER A 228 -18.73 -33.86 -47.52
C SER A 228 -19.95 -33.12 -46.96
N TYR A 229 -19.76 -32.02 -46.23
CA TYR A 229 -20.81 -31.31 -45.50
C TYR A 229 -21.03 -29.84 -45.95
N GLY A 230 -19.98 -29.18 -46.45
CA GLY A 230 -19.89 -27.73 -46.60
C GLY A 230 -19.41 -27.02 -45.32
N ASP A 231 -18.69 -25.91 -45.51
CA ASP A 231 -17.99 -25.15 -44.46
C ASP A 231 -18.87 -24.73 -43.28
N ASP A 232 -20.05 -24.15 -43.54
CA ASP A 232 -20.97 -23.71 -42.48
C ASP A 232 -21.43 -24.86 -41.58
N LYS A 233 -21.63 -26.05 -42.14
CA LYS A 233 -22.06 -27.23 -41.38
C LYS A 233 -20.91 -27.82 -40.59
N VAL A 234 -19.72 -27.94 -41.20
CA VAL A 234 -18.52 -28.39 -40.48
C VAL A 234 -18.24 -27.48 -39.29
N ALA A 235 -18.21 -26.17 -39.50
CA ALA A 235 -17.98 -25.22 -38.42
C ALA A 235 -19.06 -25.29 -37.33
N LYS A 236 -20.35 -25.46 -37.67
CA LYS A 236 -21.43 -25.64 -36.68
C LYS A 236 -21.23 -26.90 -35.83
N ILE A 237 -20.95 -28.04 -36.46
CA ILE A 237 -20.72 -29.31 -35.77
C ILE A 237 -19.50 -29.22 -34.85
N LEU A 238 -18.42 -28.57 -35.29
CA LEU A 238 -17.23 -28.36 -34.46
C LEU A 238 -17.51 -27.45 -33.26
N GLN A 239 -18.26 -26.36 -33.45
CA GLN A 239 -18.67 -25.47 -32.36
C GLN A 239 -19.66 -26.13 -31.37
N ALA A 240 -20.43 -27.14 -31.80
CA ALA A 240 -21.23 -27.98 -30.92
C ALA A 240 -20.35 -28.99 -30.15
N ALA A 241 -19.51 -29.76 -30.86
CA ALA A 241 -18.63 -30.75 -30.28
C ALA A 241 -17.58 -30.16 -29.32
N MET A 242 -17.16 -28.91 -29.50
CA MET A 242 -16.30 -28.20 -28.53
C MET A 242 -16.94 -27.99 -27.15
N LYS A 243 -18.27 -28.16 -27.01
CA LYS A 243 -18.99 -28.04 -25.73
C LYS A 243 -19.10 -29.37 -24.98
N VAL A 244 -18.78 -30.50 -25.63
CA VAL A 244 -18.83 -31.84 -25.05
C VAL A 244 -17.40 -32.27 -24.67
N PRO A 245 -17.10 -32.55 -23.39
CA PRO A 245 -15.72 -32.78 -22.94
C PRO A 245 -14.97 -33.89 -23.69
N GLU A 246 -15.66 -34.96 -24.09
CA GLU A 246 -15.06 -36.12 -24.78
C GLU A 246 -14.60 -35.79 -26.21
N THR A 247 -15.33 -34.94 -26.93
CA THR A 247 -15.03 -34.57 -28.32
C THR A 247 -14.25 -33.26 -28.46
N ALA A 248 -14.25 -32.42 -27.41
CA ALA A 248 -13.65 -31.09 -27.44
C ALA A 248 -12.18 -31.02 -27.93
N PRO A 249 -11.25 -31.92 -27.53
CA PRO A 249 -9.86 -31.87 -28.02
C PRO A 249 -9.76 -32.10 -29.54
N THR A 250 -10.54 -33.06 -30.07
CA THR A 250 -10.61 -33.36 -31.50
C THR A 250 -11.28 -32.22 -32.27
N ALA A 251 -12.36 -31.66 -31.72
CA ALA A 251 -13.09 -30.56 -32.33
C ALA A 251 -12.25 -29.26 -32.40
N GLN A 252 -11.53 -28.91 -31.33
CA GLN A 252 -10.60 -27.76 -31.30
C GLN A 252 -9.46 -27.89 -32.33
N LYS A 253 -8.94 -29.11 -32.50
CA LYS A 253 -7.93 -29.40 -33.52
C LYS A 253 -8.51 -29.18 -34.92
N LEU A 254 -9.67 -29.77 -35.24
CA LEU A 254 -10.32 -29.63 -36.54
C LEU A 254 -10.77 -28.19 -36.85
N ASP A 255 -11.24 -27.42 -35.85
CA ASP A 255 -11.59 -25.99 -36.00
C ASP A 255 -10.35 -25.14 -36.31
N THR A 256 -9.17 -25.56 -35.83
CA THR A 256 -7.90 -24.92 -36.17
C THR A 256 -7.38 -25.35 -37.55
N GLU A 257 -7.51 -26.62 -37.92
CA GLU A 257 -7.22 -27.10 -39.27
C GLU A 257 -8.14 -26.45 -40.33
N LEU A 258 -9.39 -26.11 -39.98
CA LEU A 258 -10.33 -25.41 -40.87
C LEU A 258 -9.85 -24.00 -41.22
N VAL A 259 -9.42 -23.25 -40.22
CA VAL A 259 -8.79 -21.93 -40.42
C VAL A 259 -7.51 -22.04 -41.26
N GLN A 260 -6.71 -23.10 -41.06
CA GLN A 260 -5.52 -23.34 -41.87
C GLN A 260 -5.85 -23.70 -43.32
N LEU A 261 -6.91 -24.46 -43.57
CA LEU A 261 -7.38 -24.82 -44.92
C LEU A 261 -7.76 -23.58 -45.73
N TRP A 262 -8.61 -22.70 -45.18
CA TRP A 262 -8.98 -21.44 -45.85
C TRP A 262 -7.77 -20.52 -46.09
N LEU A 263 -6.77 -20.52 -45.20
CA LEU A 263 -5.53 -19.76 -45.39
C LEU A 263 -4.61 -20.37 -46.45
N ALA A 264 -4.62 -21.69 -46.64
CA ALA A 264 -3.85 -22.38 -47.67
C ALA A 264 -4.48 -22.18 -49.06
N ASN A 265 -5.81 -22.25 -49.14
CA ASN A 265 -6.60 -21.96 -50.35
C ASN A 265 -6.57 -20.48 -50.76
N ARG A 266 -6.07 -19.59 -49.90
CA ARG A 266 -6.04 -18.12 -50.08
C ARG A 266 -7.44 -17.50 -50.22
N GLU A 267 -8.41 -18.03 -49.48
CA GLU A 267 -9.74 -17.41 -49.38
C GLU A 267 -9.62 -15.95 -48.92
N SER A 268 -10.60 -15.11 -49.26
CA SER A 268 -10.75 -13.79 -48.64
C SER A 268 -11.60 -13.90 -47.37
N THR A 269 -11.54 -12.87 -46.52
CA THR A 269 -12.43 -12.80 -45.35
C THR A 269 -13.90 -12.72 -45.74
N ASP A 270 -14.20 -12.09 -46.87
CA ASP A 270 -15.57 -11.94 -47.35
C ASP A 270 -16.07 -13.25 -47.96
N ALA A 271 -15.19 -14.02 -48.64
CA ALA A 271 -15.47 -15.38 -49.08
C ALA A 271 -15.77 -16.31 -47.90
N VAL A 272 -14.95 -16.30 -46.83
CA VAL A 272 -15.20 -17.11 -45.63
C VAL A 272 -16.46 -16.65 -44.89
N PHE A 273 -16.83 -15.36 -44.93
CA PHE A 273 -18.10 -14.87 -44.39
C PHE A 273 -19.30 -15.54 -45.10
N THR A 274 -19.26 -15.62 -46.43
CA THR A 274 -20.26 -16.28 -47.28
C THR A 274 -20.25 -17.81 -47.13
N LEU A 275 -19.07 -18.45 -47.06
CA LEU A 275 -18.93 -19.90 -46.84
C LEU A 275 -19.57 -20.34 -45.51
N LEU A 276 -19.49 -19.49 -44.48
CA LEU A 276 -20.14 -19.68 -43.18
C LEU A 276 -21.61 -19.22 -43.14
N LYS A 277 -22.14 -18.72 -44.27
CA LYS A 277 -23.51 -18.19 -44.44
C LYS A 277 -23.85 -17.05 -43.47
N LEU A 278 -22.85 -16.26 -43.10
CA LEU A 278 -23.02 -15.10 -42.23
C LEU A 278 -23.67 -13.92 -42.97
N ASP A 279 -23.49 -13.84 -44.29
CA ASP A 279 -24.20 -12.98 -45.25
C ASP A 279 -25.73 -13.16 -45.21
N LYS A 280 -26.22 -14.29 -44.70
CA LYS A 280 -27.66 -14.63 -44.60
C LYS A 280 -28.21 -14.54 -43.18
N ALA A 281 -27.41 -14.11 -42.21
CA ALA A 281 -27.84 -14.05 -40.81
C ALA A 281 -28.62 -12.77 -40.46
N GLY A 282 -28.39 -11.67 -41.18
CA GLY A 282 -29.05 -10.37 -40.94
C GLY A 282 -28.95 -9.96 -39.47
N ASP A 283 -30.08 -9.52 -38.90
CA ASP A 283 -30.19 -9.10 -37.49
C ASP A 283 -29.76 -10.18 -36.46
N THR A 284 -29.70 -11.46 -36.85
CA THR A 284 -29.26 -12.55 -35.96
C THR A 284 -27.76 -12.79 -35.99
N LEU A 285 -26.99 -12.06 -36.83
CA LEU A 285 -25.55 -12.25 -37.03
C LEU A 285 -24.74 -12.34 -35.74
N PHE A 286 -24.92 -11.41 -34.81
CA PHE A 286 -24.19 -11.37 -33.53
C PHE A 286 -24.60 -12.47 -32.55
N SER A 287 -25.63 -13.24 -32.89
CA SER A 287 -26.07 -14.44 -32.17
C SER A 287 -25.65 -15.74 -32.87
N ASN A 288 -25.08 -15.66 -34.07
CA ASN A 288 -24.62 -16.83 -34.82
C ASN A 288 -23.24 -17.28 -34.29
N PRO A 289 -23.10 -18.50 -33.74
CA PRO A 289 -21.82 -18.95 -33.18
C PRO A 289 -20.68 -18.98 -34.21
N LEU A 290 -20.99 -19.07 -35.50
CA LEU A 290 -20.00 -19.03 -36.58
C LEU A 290 -19.28 -17.68 -36.73
N LEU A 291 -19.82 -16.58 -36.17
CA LEU A 291 -19.13 -15.28 -36.17
C LEU A 291 -17.81 -15.33 -35.37
N VAL A 292 -17.70 -16.23 -34.39
CA VAL A 292 -16.47 -16.49 -33.64
C VAL A 292 -15.44 -17.20 -34.53
N THR A 293 -15.85 -18.24 -35.26
CA THR A 293 -14.99 -18.96 -36.22
C THR A 293 -14.52 -18.03 -37.36
N TRP A 294 -15.42 -17.20 -37.91
CA TRP A 294 -15.06 -16.18 -38.89
C TRP A 294 -14.07 -15.16 -38.33
N THR A 295 -14.30 -14.67 -37.11
CA THR A 295 -13.37 -13.76 -36.41
C THR A 295 -11.99 -14.41 -36.27
N LYS A 296 -11.91 -15.69 -35.85
CA LYS A 296 -10.66 -16.44 -35.72
C LYS A 296 -9.92 -16.49 -37.06
N TYR A 297 -10.63 -16.73 -38.16
CA TYR A 297 -10.08 -16.69 -39.51
C TYR A 297 -9.59 -15.29 -39.93
N MET A 298 -10.43 -14.26 -39.87
CA MET A 298 -10.10 -12.86 -40.19
C MET A 298 -8.84 -12.41 -39.43
N ASN A 299 -8.74 -12.80 -38.16
CA ASN A 299 -7.60 -12.51 -37.31
C ASN A 299 -6.29 -13.17 -37.80
N ALA A 300 -6.35 -14.44 -38.22
CA ALA A 300 -5.19 -15.16 -38.75
C ALA A 300 -4.81 -14.70 -40.18
N PHE A 301 -5.80 -14.31 -40.99
CA PHE A 301 -5.58 -13.66 -42.29
C PHE A 301 -4.83 -12.34 -42.12
N ASN A 302 -5.32 -11.46 -41.23
CA ASN A 302 -4.71 -10.15 -40.95
C ASN A 302 -3.30 -10.22 -40.38
N GLN A 303 -2.94 -11.29 -39.66
CA GLN A 303 -1.57 -11.52 -39.18
C GLN A 303 -0.57 -11.79 -40.32
N LYS A 304 -1.03 -12.34 -41.45
CA LYS A 304 -0.18 -12.56 -42.64
C LYS A 304 -0.05 -11.31 -43.53
N GLN A 305 -0.84 -10.26 -43.30
CA GLN A 305 -0.81 -9.04 -44.10
C GLN A 305 0.33 -8.10 -43.67
N LYS A 306 1.30 -7.90 -44.58
CA LYS A 306 2.41 -6.95 -44.39
C LYS A 306 1.96 -5.49 -44.47
N ASN A 307 1.01 -5.16 -45.34
CA ASN A 307 0.43 -3.83 -45.45
C ASN A 307 -0.79 -3.70 -44.51
N PRO A 308 -0.81 -2.74 -43.56
CA PRO A 308 -1.97 -2.50 -42.70
C PRO A 308 -3.27 -2.21 -43.47
N ASN A 309 -3.20 -1.60 -44.65
CA ASN A 309 -4.38 -1.26 -45.46
C ASN A 309 -5.06 -2.49 -46.08
N ASN A 310 -4.36 -3.63 -46.14
CA ASN A 310 -4.90 -4.89 -46.65
C ASN A 310 -5.53 -5.75 -45.53
N ARG A 311 -5.69 -5.20 -44.33
CA ARG A 311 -6.32 -5.89 -43.20
C ARG A 311 -7.83 -5.75 -43.28
N ALA A 312 -8.51 -6.89 -43.32
CA ALA A 312 -9.96 -6.97 -43.25
C ALA A 312 -10.49 -6.51 -41.88
N SER A 313 -11.74 -6.05 -41.84
CA SER A 313 -12.46 -5.75 -40.61
C SER A 313 -13.93 -6.15 -40.73
N LEU A 314 -14.57 -6.46 -39.60
CA LEU A 314 -16.01 -6.78 -39.60
C LEU A 314 -16.84 -5.64 -40.21
N ALA A 315 -16.50 -4.37 -39.95
CA ALA A 315 -17.21 -3.24 -40.53
C ALA A 315 -17.10 -3.23 -42.06
N ALA A 316 -15.90 -3.43 -42.62
CA ALA A 316 -15.70 -3.47 -44.07
C ALA A 316 -16.39 -4.68 -44.72
N THR A 317 -16.31 -5.87 -44.13
CA THR A 317 -17.02 -7.06 -44.61
C THR A 317 -18.54 -6.88 -44.55
N LEU A 318 -19.08 -6.24 -43.51
CA LEU A 318 -20.51 -5.93 -43.45
C LEU A 318 -20.92 -4.88 -44.49
N ALA A 319 -20.12 -3.84 -44.70
CA ALA A 319 -20.39 -2.85 -45.75
C ALA A 319 -20.39 -3.49 -47.15
N ALA A 320 -19.45 -4.41 -47.41
CA ALA A 320 -19.37 -5.14 -48.68
C ALA A 320 -20.58 -6.06 -48.93
N HIS A 321 -21.17 -6.67 -47.88
CA HIS A 321 -22.30 -7.60 -48.02
C HIS A 321 -23.69 -6.96 -47.87
N TYR A 322 -23.79 -5.80 -47.22
CA TYR A 322 -25.08 -5.20 -46.84
C TYR A 322 -25.18 -3.68 -47.07
N GLY A 323 -24.15 -3.05 -47.66
CA GLY A 323 -24.04 -1.59 -47.79
C GLY A 323 -23.70 -0.90 -46.46
N ASP A 324 -23.23 0.34 -46.51
CA ASP A 324 -22.79 1.09 -45.33
C ASP A 324 -23.92 1.29 -44.30
N ASP A 325 -25.14 1.60 -44.75
CA ASP A 325 -26.31 1.76 -43.88
C ASP A 325 -26.74 0.43 -43.23
N GLY A 326 -26.74 -0.67 -43.99
CA GLY A 326 -27.03 -2.00 -43.48
C GLY A 326 -25.98 -2.46 -42.46
N ALA A 327 -24.70 -2.23 -42.76
CA ALA A 327 -23.59 -2.47 -41.85
C ALA A 327 -23.73 -1.64 -40.56
N ALA A 328 -24.04 -0.35 -40.66
CA ALA A 328 -24.28 0.51 -39.52
C ALA A 328 -25.50 0.07 -38.69
N ALA A 329 -26.58 -0.39 -39.33
CA ALA A 329 -27.76 -0.94 -38.67
C ALA A 329 -27.45 -2.25 -37.92
N MET A 330 -26.70 -3.18 -38.51
CA MET A 330 -26.28 -4.40 -37.81
C MET A 330 -25.27 -4.12 -36.70
N LEU A 331 -24.31 -3.22 -36.91
CA LEU A 331 -23.39 -2.81 -35.84
C LEU A 331 -24.13 -2.14 -34.67
N LYS A 332 -25.24 -1.44 -34.93
CA LYS A 332 -26.19 -0.96 -33.91
C LYS A 332 -27.02 -2.09 -33.29
N SER A 333 -27.47 -3.09 -34.05
CA SER A 333 -28.25 -4.21 -33.50
C SER A 333 -27.39 -5.10 -32.59
N GLY A 334 -26.11 -5.24 -32.92
CA GLY A 334 -25.04 -5.78 -32.10
C GLY A 334 -24.46 -4.81 -31.05
N ASP A 335 -25.04 -3.63 -30.84
CA ASP A 335 -24.71 -2.81 -29.67
C ASP A 335 -25.19 -3.55 -28.41
N VAL A 336 -24.28 -3.72 -27.47
CA VAL A 336 -24.53 -4.32 -26.16
C VAL A 336 -25.71 -3.66 -25.43
N ARG A 337 -25.99 -2.36 -25.65
CA ARG A 337 -27.19 -1.70 -25.11
C ARG A 337 -28.48 -2.37 -25.58
N ASN A 338 -28.56 -2.75 -26.85
CA ASN A 338 -29.71 -3.43 -27.45
C ASN A 338 -29.80 -4.92 -27.08
N ILE A 339 -28.68 -5.54 -26.69
CA ILE A 339 -28.68 -6.85 -26.06
C ILE A 339 -29.20 -6.72 -24.62
N LEU A 340 -28.68 -5.76 -23.84
CA LEU A 340 -29.02 -5.56 -22.44
C LEU A 340 -30.47 -5.13 -22.21
N THR A 341 -31.11 -4.41 -23.14
CA THR A 341 -32.56 -4.08 -23.04
C THR A 341 -33.47 -5.29 -23.25
N LYS A 342 -33.01 -6.33 -23.95
CA LYS A 342 -33.78 -7.57 -24.20
C LYS A 342 -33.72 -8.57 -23.04
N ILE A 343 -32.77 -8.42 -22.12
CA ILE A 343 -32.63 -9.28 -20.92
C ILE A 343 -33.68 -8.90 -19.89
N LYS A 344 -34.58 -9.84 -19.59
CA LYS A 344 -35.72 -9.62 -18.68
C LYS A 344 -35.27 -9.48 -17.21
N PRO A 345 -36.02 -8.78 -16.36
CA PRO A 345 -35.80 -8.79 -14.91
C PRO A 345 -35.81 -10.24 -14.37
N GLY A 346 -34.78 -10.62 -13.62
CA GLY A 346 -34.60 -11.97 -13.09
C GLY A 346 -33.92 -12.97 -14.04
N GLU A 347 -33.67 -12.62 -15.29
CA GLU A 347 -32.93 -13.47 -16.23
C GLU A 347 -31.41 -13.43 -15.94
N ASN A 348 -30.77 -14.60 -15.89
CA ASN A 348 -29.34 -14.69 -15.57
C ASN A 348 -28.48 -14.22 -16.76
N LEU A 349 -27.83 -13.07 -16.60
CA LEU A 349 -26.93 -12.44 -17.57
C LEU A 349 -25.88 -13.43 -18.14
N PHE A 350 -25.32 -14.31 -17.29
CA PHE A 350 -24.27 -15.25 -17.68
C PHE A 350 -24.79 -16.54 -18.35
N GLU A 351 -26.12 -16.71 -18.43
CA GLU A 351 -26.75 -17.82 -19.15
C GLU A 351 -27.49 -17.37 -20.41
N ASN A 352 -27.71 -16.06 -20.57
CA ASN A 352 -28.25 -15.48 -21.81
C ASN A 352 -27.26 -15.71 -22.98
N PRO A 353 -27.62 -16.48 -24.03
CA PRO A 353 -26.68 -16.84 -25.08
C PRO A 353 -26.14 -15.64 -25.86
N HIS A 354 -26.95 -14.60 -26.07
CA HIS A 354 -26.55 -13.39 -26.80
C HIS A 354 -25.46 -12.63 -26.03
N PHE A 355 -25.62 -12.46 -24.71
CA PHE A 355 -24.60 -11.84 -23.87
C PHE A 355 -23.32 -12.67 -23.82
N VAL A 356 -23.42 -14.00 -23.66
CA VAL A 356 -22.27 -14.92 -23.62
C VAL A 356 -21.45 -14.88 -24.91
N THR A 357 -22.09 -14.95 -26.08
CA THR A 357 -21.41 -14.85 -27.38
C THR A 357 -20.81 -13.47 -27.61
N TRP A 358 -21.49 -12.40 -27.19
CA TRP A 358 -20.98 -11.03 -27.34
C TRP A 358 -19.79 -10.75 -26.41
N LEU A 359 -19.83 -11.24 -25.17
CA LEU A 359 -18.71 -11.14 -24.23
C LEU A 359 -17.47 -11.85 -24.78
N GLN A 360 -17.63 -13.08 -25.30
CA GLN A 360 -16.56 -13.80 -26.03
C GLN A 360 -16.03 -13.02 -27.24
N PHE A 361 -16.90 -12.31 -27.95
CA PHE A 361 -16.51 -11.50 -29.09
C PHE A 361 -15.64 -10.29 -28.70
N VAL A 362 -15.85 -9.66 -27.54
CA VAL A 362 -15.02 -8.52 -27.09
C VAL A 362 -13.79 -8.90 -26.26
N GLU A 363 -13.55 -10.20 -25.99
CA GLU A 363 -12.33 -10.68 -25.34
C GLU A 363 -11.04 -10.40 -26.15
N ASP A 364 -11.15 -10.18 -27.47
CA ASP A 364 -10.01 -9.86 -28.33
C ASP A 364 -9.37 -8.50 -27.91
N PRO A 365 -8.08 -8.44 -27.53
CA PRO A 365 -7.44 -7.19 -27.09
C PRO A 365 -7.53 -6.04 -28.09
N ARG A 366 -7.71 -6.31 -29.39
CA ARG A 366 -7.93 -5.29 -30.44
C ARG A 366 -9.30 -4.61 -30.36
N ARG A 367 -10.22 -5.16 -29.57
CA ARG A 367 -11.62 -4.69 -29.41
C ARG A 367 -11.84 -3.98 -28.07
N SER A 368 -10.78 -3.49 -27.42
CA SER A 368 -10.82 -2.75 -26.16
C SER A 368 -11.92 -1.68 -26.10
N ARG A 369 -12.08 -0.86 -27.15
CA ARG A 369 -13.17 0.14 -27.24
C ARG A 369 -14.59 -0.46 -27.11
N MET A 370 -14.83 -1.67 -27.62
CA MET A 370 -16.12 -2.36 -27.48
C MET A 370 -16.29 -2.92 -26.06
N ALA A 371 -15.23 -3.51 -25.49
CA ALA A 371 -15.24 -3.98 -24.10
C ALA A 371 -15.48 -2.83 -23.09
N LEU A 372 -14.92 -1.65 -23.34
CA LEU A 372 -15.21 -0.42 -22.57
C LEU A 372 -16.68 0.02 -22.71
N SER A 373 -17.27 -0.07 -23.90
CA SER A 373 -18.70 0.23 -24.13
C SER A 373 -19.62 -0.75 -23.38
N LEU A 374 -19.26 -2.03 -23.32
CA LEU A 374 -19.92 -3.04 -22.48
C LEU A 374 -19.89 -2.67 -21.01
N MET A 375 -18.70 -2.41 -20.46
CA MET A 375 -18.61 -2.11 -19.03
C MET A 375 -19.33 -0.80 -18.69
N THR A 376 -19.25 0.20 -19.56
CA THR A 376 -20.05 1.43 -19.45
C THR A 376 -21.55 1.10 -19.40
N SER A 377 -22.05 0.27 -20.32
CA SER A 377 -23.47 -0.07 -20.41
C SER A 377 -23.96 -0.94 -19.24
N LEU A 378 -23.11 -1.84 -18.73
CA LEU A 378 -23.39 -2.64 -17.55
C LEU A 378 -23.39 -1.79 -16.26
N THR A 379 -22.39 -0.94 -16.06
CA THR A 379 -22.33 -0.04 -14.90
C THR A 379 -23.48 0.98 -14.94
N VAL A 380 -23.91 1.47 -16.11
CA VAL A 380 -25.12 2.30 -16.24
C VAL A 380 -26.40 1.53 -15.92
N LYS A 381 -26.55 0.27 -16.33
CA LYS A 381 -27.77 -0.52 -16.09
C LYS A 381 -27.90 -1.03 -14.64
N TYR A 382 -26.80 -1.44 -14.03
CA TYR A 382 -26.80 -2.16 -12.75
C TYR A 382 -26.14 -1.38 -11.60
N GLY A 383 -25.28 -0.41 -11.89
CA GLY A 383 -24.35 0.15 -10.90
C GLY A 383 -23.19 -0.80 -10.58
N ASP A 384 -22.06 -0.25 -10.12
CA ASP A 384 -20.86 -1.05 -9.84
C ASP A 384 -21.11 -2.08 -8.72
N GLU A 385 -21.83 -1.72 -7.67
CA GLU A 385 -22.06 -2.56 -6.48
C GLU A 385 -22.93 -3.80 -6.76
N ALA A 386 -23.99 -3.65 -7.56
CA ALA A 386 -24.83 -4.79 -7.96
C ALA A 386 -24.09 -5.65 -9.01
N LEU A 387 -23.33 -5.03 -9.91
CA LEU A 387 -22.54 -5.75 -10.90
C LEU A 387 -21.43 -6.61 -10.27
N ILE A 388 -20.75 -6.11 -9.23
CA ILE A 388 -19.82 -6.91 -8.40
C ILE A 388 -20.55 -8.14 -7.84
N LYS A 389 -21.69 -7.95 -7.16
CA LYS A 389 -22.49 -9.05 -6.58
C LYS A 389 -22.93 -10.09 -7.63
N MET A 390 -23.33 -9.64 -8.83
CA MET A 390 -23.69 -10.52 -9.94
C MET A 390 -22.48 -11.34 -10.44
N ILE A 391 -21.31 -10.69 -10.58
CA ILE A 391 -20.05 -11.32 -10.98
C ILE A 391 -19.60 -12.36 -9.95
N ASP A 392 -19.58 -12.02 -8.67
CA ASP A 392 -19.09 -12.92 -7.62
C ASP A 392 -20.04 -14.10 -7.39
N ALA A 393 -21.37 -13.90 -7.46
CA ALA A 393 -22.33 -15.00 -7.50
C ALA A 393 -22.05 -15.94 -8.70
N ALA A 394 -21.87 -15.40 -9.90
CA ALA A 394 -21.58 -16.20 -11.10
C ALA A 394 -20.19 -16.88 -11.08
N LYS A 395 -19.22 -16.39 -10.29
CA LYS A 395 -17.94 -17.06 -10.03
C LYS A 395 -18.06 -18.31 -9.15
N THR A 396 -19.13 -18.45 -8.36
CA THR A 396 -19.38 -19.66 -7.55
C THR A 396 -19.94 -20.83 -8.37
N VAL A 397 -20.63 -20.55 -9.47
CA VAL A 397 -21.28 -21.57 -10.30
C VAL A 397 -20.34 -22.04 -11.41
N ALA A 398 -20.01 -23.34 -11.41
CA ALA A 398 -18.98 -23.91 -12.29
C ALA A 398 -19.17 -23.61 -13.79
N LYS A 399 -20.42 -23.60 -14.28
CA LYS A 399 -20.76 -23.33 -15.69
C LYS A 399 -20.53 -21.87 -16.11
N THR A 400 -20.61 -20.91 -15.18
CA THR A 400 -20.48 -19.47 -15.46
C THR A 400 -19.17 -18.87 -14.96
N LYS A 401 -18.41 -19.60 -14.14
CA LYS A 401 -17.21 -19.14 -13.44
C LYS A 401 -16.17 -18.50 -14.35
N ASP A 402 -15.85 -19.15 -15.47
CA ASP A 402 -14.87 -18.63 -16.42
C ASP A 402 -15.35 -17.30 -17.02
N MET A 403 -16.62 -17.23 -17.40
CA MET A 403 -17.22 -16.03 -17.99
C MET A 403 -17.28 -14.86 -17.01
N ALA A 404 -17.65 -15.13 -15.75
CA ALA A 404 -17.69 -14.12 -14.70
C ALA A 404 -16.29 -13.62 -14.32
N THR A 405 -15.28 -14.49 -14.32
CA THR A 405 -13.87 -14.12 -14.09
C THR A 405 -13.34 -13.21 -15.21
N LYS A 406 -13.71 -13.48 -16.46
CA LYS A 406 -13.40 -12.60 -17.60
C LYS A 406 -14.12 -11.26 -17.50
N LEU A 407 -15.40 -11.23 -17.12
CA LEU A 407 -16.14 -9.98 -16.94
C LEU A 407 -15.53 -9.12 -15.81
N GLN A 408 -15.08 -9.72 -14.71
CA GLN A 408 -14.34 -9.03 -13.65
C GLN A 408 -13.02 -8.42 -14.18
N THR A 409 -12.32 -9.13 -15.07
CA THR A 409 -11.11 -8.62 -15.73
C THR A 409 -11.41 -7.39 -16.59
N GLN A 410 -12.52 -7.40 -17.33
CA GLN A 410 -12.98 -6.24 -18.11
C GLN A 410 -13.42 -5.08 -17.21
N GLN A 411 -14.09 -5.37 -16.09
CA GLN A 411 -14.46 -4.36 -15.08
C GLN A 411 -13.24 -3.63 -14.53
N PHE A 412 -12.17 -4.35 -14.19
CA PHE A 412 -10.93 -3.75 -13.72
C PHE A 412 -10.24 -2.89 -14.80
N GLN A 413 -10.21 -3.35 -16.04
CA GLN A 413 -9.65 -2.56 -17.16
C GLN A 413 -10.48 -1.30 -17.42
N TYR A 414 -11.80 -1.39 -17.37
CA TYR A 414 -12.70 -0.25 -17.50
C TYR A 414 -12.49 0.77 -16.38
N TRP A 415 -12.58 0.34 -15.11
CA TRP A 415 -12.39 1.22 -13.96
C TRP A 415 -11.04 1.94 -13.97
N ALA A 416 -9.96 1.23 -14.32
CA ALA A 416 -8.63 1.84 -14.43
C ALA A 416 -8.56 2.86 -15.58
N SER A 417 -9.18 2.56 -16.74
CA SER A 417 -9.20 3.46 -17.89
C SER A 417 -10.00 4.76 -17.70
N ILE A 418 -10.97 4.77 -16.77
CA ILE A 418 -11.75 5.96 -16.39
C ILE A 418 -11.21 6.63 -15.11
N GLY A 419 -10.02 6.25 -14.64
CA GLY A 419 -9.39 6.85 -13.47
C GLY A 419 -10.09 6.57 -12.14
N LYS A 420 -10.93 5.52 -12.03
CA LYS A 420 -11.59 5.17 -10.76
C LYS A 420 -10.51 4.76 -9.74
N SER A 421 -10.36 5.52 -8.67
CA SER A 421 -9.22 5.32 -7.77
C SER A 421 -9.27 3.95 -7.05
N PRO A 422 -8.12 3.35 -6.71
CA PRO A 422 -8.10 2.19 -5.82
C PRO A 422 -8.79 2.46 -4.48
N ASP A 423 -8.80 3.70 -3.99
CA ASP A 423 -9.48 4.08 -2.75
C ASP A 423 -11.01 3.98 -2.87
N ASP A 424 -11.59 4.26 -4.04
CA ASP A 424 -13.03 4.13 -4.27
C ASP A 424 -13.42 2.66 -4.45
N VAL A 425 -12.60 1.88 -5.16
CA VAL A 425 -12.79 0.43 -5.25
C VAL A 425 -12.59 -0.25 -3.88
N PHE A 426 -11.76 0.30 -2.99
CA PHE A 426 -11.62 -0.18 -1.61
C PHE A 426 -12.93 -0.03 -0.82
N LYS A 427 -13.70 1.04 -1.06
CA LYS A 427 -15.03 1.26 -0.47
C LYS A 427 -16.11 0.38 -1.12
N LEU A 428 -16.05 0.16 -2.44
CA LEU A 428 -16.99 -0.73 -3.15
C LEU A 428 -16.96 -2.17 -2.63
N TYR A 429 -15.77 -2.66 -2.24
CA TYR A 429 -15.59 -3.96 -1.57
C TYR A 429 -15.72 -3.89 -0.03
N GLU A 430 -16.23 -2.78 0.51
CA GLU A 430 -16.43 -2.50 1.95
C GLU A 430 -15.18 -2.70 2.83
N LEU A 431 -13.98 -2.68 2.25
CA LEU A 431 -12.72 -2.93 2.96
C LEU A 431 -12.41 -1.83 3.99
N ASN A 432 -12.94 -0.62 3.79
CA ASN A 432 -12.92 0.48 4.76
C ASN A 432 -13.72 0.18 6.04
N LYS A 433 -14.58 -0.84 6.06
CA LYS A 433 -15.34 -1.29 7.24
C LYS A 433 -14.70 -2.51 7.94
N ALA A 434 -13.64 -3.09 7.38
CA ALA A 434 -13.09 -4.37 7.84
C ALA A 434 -12.27 -4.26 9.14
N GLY A 435 -11.77 -3.08 9.49
CA GLY A 435 -10.91 -2.86 10.68
C GLY A 435 -9.72 -3.83 10.72
N ASP A 436 -9.40 -4.35 11.91
CA ASP A 436 -8.29 -5.28 12.12
C ASP A 436 -8.40 -6.59 11.30
N LYS A 437 -9.60 -6.94 10.81
CA LYS A 437 -9.84 -8.11 9.96
C LYS A 437 -9.54 -7.84 8.48
N LEU A 438 -9.10 -6.63 8.11
CA LEU A 438 -8.78 -6.26 6.72
C LEU A 438 -7.82 -7.26 6.05
N LEU A 439 -6.73 -7.64 6.71
CA LEU A 439 -5.71 -8.51 6.10
C LEU A 439 -6.15 -9.98 5.95
N SER A 440 -7.25 -10.37 6.59
CA SER A 440 -7.89 -11.69 6.42
C SER A 440 -9.21 -11.62 5.64
N ASN A 441 -9.62 -10.43 5.16
CA ASN A 441 -10.82 -10.29 4.34
C ASN A 441 -10.55 -10.86 2.92
N PRO A 442 -11.38 -11.80 2.41
CA PRO A 442 -11.19 -12.39 1.08
C PRO A 442 -11.18 -11.35 -0.04
N GLU A 443 -12.00 -10.29 0.06
CA GLU A 443 -12.11 -9.24 -0.96
C GLU A 443 -10.85 -8.40 -1.11
N LEU A 444 -9.94 -8.42 -0.12
CA LEU A 444 -8.64 -7.79 -0.25
C LEU A 444 -7.82 -8.43 -1.39
N THR A 445 -8.06 -9.70 -1.72
CA THR A 445 -7.40 -10.36 -2.87
C THR A 445 -7.94 -9.81 -4.18
N THR A 446 -9.27 -9.68 -4.30
CA THR A 446 -9.97 -9.05 -5.43
C THR A 446 -9.47 -7.60 -5.64
N TRP A 447 -9.39 -6.82 -4.57
CA TRP A 447 -8.90 -5.46 -4.59
C TRP A 447 -7.41 -5.34 -4.95
N LYS A 448 -6.54 -6.23 -4.44
CA LYS A 448 -5.12 -6.30 -4.84
C LYS A 448 -4.97 -6.57 -6.35
N SER A 449 -5.84 -7.40 -6.92
CA SER A 449 -5.88 -7.63 -8.38
C SER A 449 -6.27 -6.37 -9.15
N TYR A 450 -7.25 -5.59 -8.65
CA TYR A 450 -7.59 -4.28 -9.22
C TYR A 450 -6.41 -3.29 -9.15
N LEU A 451 -5.78 -3.15 -7.98
CA LEU A 451 -4.63 -2.26 -7.77
C LEU A 451 -3.50 -2.54 -8.77
N ASN A 452 -3.22 -3.82 -9.06
CA ASN A 452 -2.21 -4.21 -10.05
C ASN A 452 -2.59 -3.78 -11.48
N VAL A 453 -3.88 -3.79 -11.85
CA VAL A 453 -4.35 -3.29 -13.15
C VAL A 453 -4.26 -1.77 -13.20
N PHE A 454 -4.72 -1.08 -12.16
CA PHE A 454 -4.67 0.38 -12.05
C PHE A 454 -3.22 0.89 -12.14
N ASN A 455 -2.32 0.40 -11.30
CA ASN A 455 -0.91 0.82 -11.29
C ASN A 455 -0.18 0.54 -12.62
N LYS A 456 -0.62 -0.46 -13.39
CA LYS A 456 -0.05 -0.80 -14.70
C LYS A 456 -0.56 0.14 -15.81
N GLN A 457 -1.81 0.60 -15.73
CA GLN A 457 -2.40 1.52 -16.72
C GLN A 457 -2.10 2.99 -16.41
N ASN A 458 -2.00 3.35 -15.12
CA ASN A 458 -1.81 4.71 -14.63
C ASN A 458 -0.45 4.85 -13.90
N PRO A 459 0.70 4.79 -14.63
CA PRO A 459 2.03 4.73 -14.03
C PRO A 459 2.42 6.01 -13.25
N THR A 460 1.78 7.14 -13.53
CA THR A 460 1.97 8.42 -12.81
C THR A 460 1.16 8.53 -11.52
N GLU A 461 0.16 7.66 -11.34
CA GLU A 461 -0.78 7.68 -10.19
C GLU A 461 -0.64 6.43 -9.31
N GLN A 462 0.48 5.72 -9.41
CA GLN A 462 0.68 4.46 -8.69
C GLN A 462 0.55 4.62 -7.18
N THR A 463 -0.30 3.77 -6.59
CA THR A 463 -0.52 3.73 -5.14
C THR A 463 -0.24 2.33 -4.57
N THR A 464 -0.36 2.16 -3.27
CA THR A 464 -0.11 0.91 -2.56
C THR A 464 -1.22 0.63 -1.55
N LEU A 465 -1.36 -0.64 -1.13
CA LEU A 465 -2.30 -1.00 -0.06
C LEU A 465 -2.11 -0.14 1.19
N VAL A 466 -0.87 0.11 1.61
CA VAL A 466 -0.60 0.93 2.81
C VAL A 466 -0.94 2.39 2.61
N ALA A 467 -0.79 2.95 1.40
CA ALA A 467 -1.21 4.31 1.10
C ALA A 467 -2.74 4.47 1.15
N THR A 468 -3.49 3.53 0.54
CA THR A 468 -4.97 3.49 0.63
C THR A 468 -5.43 3.28 2.08
N MET A 469 -4.77 2.39 2.84
CA MET A 469 -5.05 2.21 4.27
C MET A 469 -4.79 3.49 5.07
N ALA A 470 -3.64 4.15 4.89
CA ALA A 470 -3.29 5.38 5.60
C ALA A 470 -4.26 6.52 5.28
N LYS A 471 -4.70 6.66 4.02
CA LYS A 471 -5.72 7.63 3.60
C LYS A 471 -7.12 7.31 4.15
N THR A 472 -7.42 6.04 4.43
CA THR A 472 -8.73 5.60 4.93
C THR A 472 -8.82 5.62 6.46
N PHE A 473 -7.75 5.25 7.16
CA PHE A 473 -7.75 5.02 8.61
C PHE A 473 -6.85 5.99 9.40
N GLY A 474 -5.87 6.63 8.74
CA GLY A 474 -4.77 7.35 9.39
C GLY A 474 -3.52 6.48 9.56
N ASP A 475 -2.34 7.06 9.34
CA ASP A 475 -1.04 6.38 9.51
C ASP A 475 -0.85 5.83 10.93
N ASP A 476 -1.31 6.56 11.96
CA ASP A 476 -1.32 6.13 13.36
C ASP A 476 -2.14 4.86 13.61
N VAL A 477 -3.31 4.74 12.95
CA VAL A 477 -4.18 3.56 13.05
C VAL A 477 -3.59 2.38 12.26
N VAL A 478 -2.99 2.65 11.09
CA VAL A 478 -2.32 1.62 10.29
C VAL A 478 -1.19 0.94 11.06
N VAL A 479 -0.41 1.69 11.86
CA VAL A 479 0.60 1.09 12.76
C VAL A 479 -0.05 0.07 13.72
N ASN A 480 -1.17 0.43 14.36
CA ASN A 480 -1.88 -0.48 15.27
C ASN A 480 -2.40 -1.74 14.55
N MET A 481 -3.01 -1.57 13.38
CA MET A 481 -3.52 -2.69 12.55
C MET A 481 -2.40 -3.65 12.14
N LEU A 482 -1.23 -3.12 11.75
CA LEU A 482 -0.08 -3.92 11.35
C LEU A 482 0.57 -4.65 12.54
N GLU A 483 0.71 -4.00 13.70
CA GLU A 483 1.23 -4.65 14.91
C GLU A 483 0.26 -5.71 15.47
N ALA A 484 -1.06 -5.51 15.37
CA ALA A 484 -2.05 -6.54 15.66
C ALA A 484 -1.93 -7.74 14.69
N ALA A 485 -1.85 -7.47 13.38
CA ALA A 485 -1.71 -8.51 12.37
C ALA A 485 -0.38 -9.28 12.44
N LYS A 486 0.71 -8.69 12.94
CA LYS A 486 1.97 -9.41 13.19
C LYS A 486 1.84 -10.53 14.22
N LYS A 487 0.91 -10.40 15.18
CA LYS A 487 0.66 -11.40 16.24
C LYS A 487 -0.15 -12.61 15.74
N VAL A 488 -0.84 -12.49 14.60
CA VAL A 488 -1.67 -13.56 14.03
C VAL A 488 -0.87 -14.36 12.99
N ARG A 489 -0.71 -15.67 13.21
CA ARG A 489 0.12 -16.56 12.38
C ARG A 489 -0.17 -16.47 10.87
N GLY A 490 -1.44 -16.35 10.48
CA GLY A 490 -1.87 -16.29 9.07
C GLY A 490 -1.50 -14.99 8.36
N THR A 491 -1.49 -13.86 9.05
CA THR A 491 -1.27 -12.52 8.47
C THR A 491 0.12 -11.96 8.75
N SER A 492 0.88 -12.53 9.69
CA SER A 492 2.17 -12.01 10.16
C SER A 492 3.19 -11.71 9.05
N ARG A 493 3.29 -12.59 8.03
CA ARG A 493 4.21 -12.39 6.89
C ARG A 493 3.81 -11.16 6.05
N ASP A 494 2.53 -11.02 5.76
CA ASP A 494 2.03 -9.88 4.98
C ASP A 494 2.09 -8.58 5.80
N ALA A 495 1.82 -8.63 7.11
CA ALA A 495 1.92 -7.48 8.01
C ALA A 495 3.36 -6.92 8.09
N LYS A 496 4.37 -7.79 8.19
CA LYS A 496 5.79 -7.40 8.12
C LYS A 496 6.16 -6.78 6.76
N ARG A 497 5.69 -7.37 5.66
CA ARG A 497 5.91 -6.82 4.31
C ARG A 497 5.25 -5.45 4.15
N LEU A 498 4.05 -5.26 4.69
CA LEU A 498 3.34 -3.97 4.67
C LEU A 498 4.02 -2.93 5.55
N GLU A 499 4.57 -3.29 6.72
CA GLU A 499 5.45 -2.39 7.51
C GLU A 499 6.64 -1.92 6.68
N SER A 500 7.30 -2.82 5.92
CA SER A 500 8.40 -2.41 5.02
C SER A 500 7.92 -1.46 3.92
N VAL A 501 6.76 -1.68 3.30
CA VAL A 501 6.20 -0.76 2.30
C VAL A 501 5.79 0.58 2.92
N GLN A 502 5.31 0.58 4.18
CA GLN A 502 4.97 1.79 4.93
C GLN A 502 6.22 2.64 5.22
N LEU A 503 7.32 2.01 5.66
CA LEU A 503 8.62 2.68 5.82
C LEU A 503 9.11 3.27 4.48
N GLN A 504 8.99 2.52 3.38
CA GLN A 504 9.34 3.00 2.02
C GLN A 504 8.46 4.16 1.53
N ARG A 505 7.20 4.26 2.00
CA ARG A 505 6.36 5.45 1.79
C ARG A 505 6.84 6.64 2.62
N TRP A 506 7.08 6.46 3.92
CA TRP A 506 7.55 7.52 4.81
C TRP A 506 8.94 8.06 4.42
N MET A 507 9.83 7.25 3.84
CA MET A 507 11.12 7.73 3.32
C MET A 507 11.00 8.69 2.11
N LYS A 508 9.79 8.90 1.57
CA LYS A 508 9.48 9.92 0.56
C LYS A 508 8.75 11.15 1.12
N MET A 509 8.61 11.22 2.44
CA MET A 509 7.98 12.31 3.19
C MET A 509 9.01 12.98 4.08
N GLU A 510 8.78 14.25 4.45
CA GLU A 510 9.62 14.93 5.42
C GLU A 510 9.42 14.32 6.83
N PRO A 511 10.47 14.26 7.69
CA PRO A 511 10.36 13.61 8.99
C PRO A 511 9.32 14.20 9.95
N ASP A 512 9.08 15.51 9.85
CA ASP A 512 8.03 16.24 10.61
C ASP A 512 6.61 15.85 10.12
N ASP A 513 6.43 15.61 8.81
CA ASP A 513 5.17 15.10 8.27
C ASP A 513 4.89 13.69 8.76
N VAL A 514 5.92 12.83 8.86
CA VAL A 514 5.79 11.47 9.39
C VAL A 514 5.46 11.50 10.89
N PHE A 515 6.06 12.42 11.65
CA PHE A 515 5.74 12.63 13.07
C PHE A 515 4.27 13.07 13.26
N THR A 516 3.80 13.99 12.41
CA THR A 516 2.43 14.50 12.41
C THR A 516 1.41 13.46 11.92
N ALA A 517 1.74 12.66 10.89
CA ALA A 517 0.90 11.57 10.39
C ALA A 517 0.69 10.47 11.43
N LEU A 518 1.68 10.24 12.29
CA LEU A 518 1.62 9.36 13.46
C LEU A 518 0.96 10.01 14.70
N LYS A 519 0.46 11.26 14.57
CA LYS A 519 -0.18 12.08 15.63
C LYS A 519 0.71 12.32 16.86
N LEU A 520 2.03 12.20 16.70
CA LEU A 520 3.00 12.41 17.77
C LEU A 520 3.14 13.90 18.15
N ASP A 521 2.67 14.80 17.29
CA ASP A 521 2.49 16.25 17.52
C ASP A 521 1.40 16.57 18.56
N LYS A 522 0.46 15.65 18.79
CA LYS A 522 -0.70 15.82 19.69
C LYS A 522 -0.75 14.82 20.84
N ALA A 523 0.07 13.77 20.81
CA ALA A 523 0.08 12.71 21.81
C ALA A 523 0.57 13.17 23.21
N ALA A 524 1.36 14.25 23.27
CA ALA A 524 1.97 14.77 24.49
C ALA A 524 2.64 13.65 25.32
N GLU A 525 2.40 13.57 26.63
CA GLU A 525 3.02 12.57 27.51
C GLU A 525 2.65 11.12 27.18
N ASN A 526 1.50 10.88 26.52
CA ASN A 526 1.10 9.54 26.08
C ASN A 526 1.96 9.01 24.91
N MET A 527 2.83 9.85 24.31
CA MET A 527 3.67 9.42 23.19
C MET A 527 4.72 8.38 23.59
N PHE A 528 5.21 8.41 24.84
CA PHE A 528 6.40 7.63 25.24
C PHE A 528 6.16 6.12 25.31
N ASP A 529 4.91 5.71 25.55
CA ASP A 529 4.49 4.30 25.55
C ASP A 529 3.79 3.88 24.25
N SER A 530 3.74 4.77 23.25
CA SER A 530 2.98 4.54 22.01
C SER A 530 3.68 3.62 21.00
N LEU A 531 2.90 2.84 20.26
CA LEU A 531 3.42 2.08 19.10
C LEU A 531 3.87 3.03 17.98
N GLN A 532 3.28 4.21 17.91
CA GLN A 532 3.54 5.29 16.98
C GLN A 532 4.97 5.83 17.15
N LEU A 533 5.42 6.08 18.38
CA LEU A 533 6.80 6.51 18.64
C LEU A 533 7.82 5.43 18.27
N ASN A 534 7.50 4.17 18.54
CA ASN A 534 8.32 3.03 18.12
C ASN A 534 8.39 2.91 16.58
N ALA A 535 7.30 3.18 15.87
CA ALA A 535 7.26 3.21 14.40
C ALA A 535 8.07 4.39 13.84
N TRP A 536 7.95 5.58 14.42
CA TRP A 536 8.76 6.75 14.05
C TRP A 536 10.25 6.49 14.32
N GLY A 537 10.61 5.84 15.43
CA GLY A 537 12.00 5.46 15.72
C GLY A 537 12.60 4.49 14.69
N LYS A 538 11.83 3.49 14.23
CA LYS A 538 12.23 2.61 13.11
C LYS A 538 12.43 3.40 11.81
N TYR A 539 11.53 4.33 11.51
CA TYR A 539 11.64 5.22 10.35
C TYR A 539 12.89 6.10 10.43
N ALA A 540 13.11 6.80 11.54
CA ALA A 540 14.26 7.68 11.73
C ALA A 540 15.59 6.93 11.63
N ALA A 541 15.68 5.70 12.16
CA ALA A 541 16.85 4.85 11.98
C ALA A 541 17.13 4.57 10.49
N ALA A 542 16.13 4.08 9.74
CA ALA A 542 16.28 3.79 8.31
C ALA A 542 16.56 5.05 7.47
N PHE A 543 15.92 6.17 7.81
CA PHE A 543 16.12 7.46 7.15
C PHE A 543 17.54 7.98 7.37
N ASN A 544 18.09 7.85 8.59
CA ASN A 544 19.43 8.28 8.96
C ASN A 544 20.54 7.40 8.37
N GLU A 545 20.25 6.11 8.15
CA GLU A 545 21.12 5.18 7.44
C GLU A 545 21.17 5.50 5.95
N ALA A 546 20.00 5.76 5.33
CA ALA A 546 19.89 6.12 3.92
C ALA A 546 20.35 7.55 3.59
N ASN A 547 20.30 8.48 4.55
CA ASN A 547 20.64 9.91 4.37
C ASN A 547 21.65 10.39 5.44
N PRO A 548 22.93 9.99 5.37
CA PRO A 548 23.93 10.32 6.39
C PRO A 548 24.15 11.82 6.64
N ASP A 549 23.93 12.66 5.63
CA ASP A 549 24.10 14.11 5.68
C ASP A 549 22.84 14.87 6.15
N LYS A 550 21.69 14.19 6.23
CA LYS A 550 20.39 14.77 6.60
C LYS A 550 19.76 14.06 7.80
N LYS A 551 20.58 13.62 8.76
CA LYS A 551 20.10 12.85 9.90
C LYS A 551 19.06 13.60 10.73
N VAL A 552 17.88 13.00 10.89
CA VAL A 552 16.84 13.47 11.79
C VAL A 552 17.11 13.02 13.22
N SER A 553 16.81 13.90 14.18
CA SER A 553 16.84 13.62 15.62
C SER A 553 15.43 13.67 16.18
N LEU A 554 15.06 12.72 17.05
CA LEU A 554 13.77 12.73 17.73
C LEU A 554 13.59 14.01 18.56
N ILE A 555 14.65 14.45 19.26
CA ILE A 555 14.63 15.70 20.02
C ILE A 555 14.41 16.90 19.10
N ALA A 556 15.09 16.97 17.95
CA ALA A 556 14.94 18.10 17.03
C ALA A 556 13.48 18.18 16.53
N THR A 557 12.94 17.06 16.07
CA THR A 557 11.54 16.89 15.64
C THR A 557 10.56 17.30 16.75
N MET A 558 10.73 16.76 17.97
CA MET A 558 9.92 17.14 19.12
C MET A 558 10.04 18.63 19.46
N THR A 559 11.21 19.24 19.26
CA THR A 559 11.43 20.68 19.51
C THR A 559 10.70 21.53 18.48
N THR A 560 10.62 21.10 17.21
CA THR A 560 9.78 21.74 16.18
C THR A 560 8.31 21.79 16.60
N HIS A 561 7.76 20.66 17.08
CA HIS A 561 6.33 20.56 17.40
C HIS A 561 5.94 21.08 18.80
N TYR A 562 6.81 20.96 19.80
CA TYR A 562 6.48 21.28 21.20
C TYR A 562 7.25 22.47 21.80
N SER A 563 8.25 23.04 21.09
CA SER A 563 9.30 23.93 21.63
C SER A 563 10.19 23.30 22.70
N ASP A 564 11.39 23.84 22.91
CA ASP A 564 12.33 23.35 23.93
C ASP A 564 11.70 23.21 25.33
N LYS A 565 10.93 24.23 25.72
CA LYS A 565 10.21 24.28 27.01
C LYS A 565 9.12 23.22 27.12
N GLY A 566 8.46 22.89 26.00
CA GLY A 566 7.48 21.80 25.94
C GLY A 566 8.17 20.44 26.04
N VAL A 567 9.25 20.21 25.29
CA VAL A 567 10.03 18.97 25.36
C VAL A 567 10.60 18.75 26.77
N VAL A 568 11.17 19.79 27.42
CA VAL A 568 11.59 19.71 28.83
C VAL A 568 10.43 19.29 29.74
N GLY A 569 9.24 19.87 29.54
CA GLY A 569 8.05 19.53 30.32
C GLY A 569 7.57 18.09 30.11
N LEU A 570 7.51 17.64 28.85
CA LEU A 570 7.11 16.27 28.48
C LEU A 570 8.07 15.24 29.06
N LEU A 571 9.39 15.46 28.93
CA LEU A 571 10.39 14.57 29.51
C LEU A 571 10.35 14.58 31.05
N ALA A 572 10.05 15.72 31.67
CA ALA A 572 9.88 15.80 33.12
C ALA A 572 8.64 15.02 33.63
N ALA A 573 7.55 15.00 32.85
CA ALA A 573 6.36 14.19 33.15
C ALA A 573 6.66 12.69 32.93
N ALA A 574 7.25 12.33 31.79
CA ALA A 574 7.59 10.96 31.44
C ALA A 574 8.63 10.32 32.38
N LYS A 575 9.50 11.11 33.02
CA LYS A 575 10.38 10.62 34.11
C LYS A 575 9.65 10.26 35.40
N LYS A 576 8.38 10.67 35.57
CA LYS A 576 7.54 10.34 36.74
C LYS A 576 6.52 9.24 36.45
N ALA A 577 6.24 8.96 35.18
CA ALA A 577 5.27 7.95 34.78
C ALA A 577 5.90 6.53 34.80
N PRO A 578 5.20 5.51 35.33
CA PRO A 578 5.69 4.14 35.35
C PRO A 578 5.90 3.58 33.94
N GLY A 579 7.10 3.08 33.64
CA GLY A 579 7.45 2.50 32.34
C GLY A 579 8.30 3.41 31.44
N SER A 580 8.05 4.74 31.48
CA SER A 580 8.71 5.71 30.59
C SER A 580 9.98 6.37 31.16
N GLU A 581 10.34 6.13 32.43
CA GLU A 581 11.50 6.79 33.07
C GLU A 581 12.83 6.59 32.33
N ALA A 582 13.10 5.37 31.88
CA ALA A 582 14.35 5.02 31.20
C ALA A 582 14.50 5.74 29.86
N ILE A 583 13.43 5.74 29.04
CA ILE A 583 13.44 6.44 27.75
C ILE A 583 13.47 7.96 27.94
N ALA A 584 12.73 8.51 28.90
CA ALA A 584 12.73 9.94 29.18
C ALA A 584 14.09 10.44 29.71
N THR A 585 14.80 9.62 30.50
CA THR A 585 16.18 9.93 30.96
C THR A 585 17.19 9.89 29.82
N ARG A 586 17.06 8.92 28.89
CA ARG A 586 17.88 8.87 27.67
C ARG A 586 17.62 10.09 26.78
N LEU A 587 16.36 10.41 26.53
CA LEU A 587 15.95 11.57 25.72
C LEU A 587 16.34 12.91 26.37
N GLN A 588 16.35 13.03 27.70
CA GLN A 588 16.89 14.22 28.37
C GLN A 588 18.39 14.37 28.11
N SER A 589 19.13 13.27 28.02
CA SER A 589 20.56 13.28 27.68
C SER A 589 20.78 13.62 26.21
N GLU A 590 19.98 13.05 25.30
CA GLU A 590 19.95 13.41 23.87
C GLU A 590 19.57 14.89 23.66
N GLN A 591 18.71 15.46 24.51
CA GLN A 591 18.31 16.87 24.44
C GLN A 591 19.49 17.81 24.70
N LEU A 592 20.28 17.53 25.73
CA LEU A 592 21.50 18.27 26.02
C LEU A 592 22.52 18.14 24.89
N GLN A 593 22.70 16.95 24.32
CA GLN A 593 23.62 16.73 23.20
C GLN A 593 23.18 17.46 21.92
N TYR A 594 21.87 17.51 21.64
CA TYR A 594 21.33 18.30 20.53
C TYR A 594 21.56 19.80 20.73
N TRP A 595 21.31 20.33 21.92
CA TRP A 595 21.58 21.74 22.23
C TRP A 595 23.08 22.08 22.13
N LEU A 596 23.97 21.15 22.53
CA LEU A 596 25.42 21.31 22.35
C LEU A 596 25.82 21.33 20.88
N SER A 597 25.27 20.44 20.04
CA SER A 597 25.64 20.35 18.62
C SER A 597 25.22 21.59 17.82
N ILE A 598 24.07 22.20 18.13
CA ILE A 598 23.63 23.46 17.54
C ILE A 598 24.17 24.71 18.28
N LYS A 599 25.02 24.53 19.29
CA LYS A 599 25.59 25.59 20.15
C LYS A 599 24.53 26.55 20.73
N LYS A 600 23.42 25.99 21.24
CA LYS A 600 22.29 26.77 21.74
C LYS A 600 22.72 27.70 22.89
N SER A 601 22.22 28.93 22.90
CA SER A 601 22.58 29.93 23.90
C SER A 601 22.22 29.44 25.32
N PRO A 602 23.12 29.59 26.31
CA PRO A 602 22.80 29.35 27.71
C PRO A 602 21.56 30.10 28.19
N THR A 603 21.30 31.31 27.68
CA THR A 603 20.12 32.11 28.03
C THR A 603 18.82 31.43 27.58
N ASP A 604 18.81 30.81 26.39
CA ASP A 604 17.65 30.07 25.88
C ASP A 604 17.44 28.76 26.65
N VAL A 605 18.52 28.06 26.97
CA VAL A 605 18.47 26.81 27.76
C VAL A 605 17.99 27.07 29.19
N PHE A 606 18.40 28.19 29.79
CA PHE A 606 17.92 28.64 31.11
C PHE A 606 16.39 28.83 31.11
N LYS A 607 15.87 29.49 30.09
CA LYS A 607 14.43 29.73 29.86
C LYS A 607 13.66 28.46 29.49
N ALA A 608 14.27 27.54 28.73
CA ALA A 608 13.68 26.23 28.41
C ALA A 608 13.46 25.39 29.68
N PHE A 609 14.42 25.43 30.62
CA PHE A 609 14.28 24.85 31.95
C PHE A 609 13.38 25.65 32.91
N LYS A 610 12.79 26.76 32.47
CA LYS A 610 11.95 27.68 33.27
C LYS A 610 12.67 28.26 34.49
N LEU A 611 14.01 28.33 34.45
CA LEU A 611 14.84 28.86 35.53
C LEU A 611 14.67 30.39 35.70
N ASP A 612 14.09 31.07 34.71
CA ASP A 612 13.67 32.47 34.72
C ASP A 612 12.47 32.76 35.64
N LYS A 613 11.86 31.74 36.25
CA LYS A 613 10.62 31.84 37.05
C LYS A 613 10.65 31.06 38.36
N LEU A 614 11.85 30.79 38.89
CA LEU A 614 12.00 30.02 40.13
C LEU A 614 12.22 30.88 41.36
N ASP A 615 12.54 32.17 41.19
CA ASP A 615 12.77 33.13 42.28
C ASP A 615 13.68 32.53 43.35
N ASP A 616 13.24 32.51 44.62
CA ASP A 616 13.97 31.98 45.77
C ASP A 616 14.40 30.50 45.63
N LYS A 617 13.77 29.75 44.71
CA LYS A 617 14.03 28.32 44.46
C LYS A 617 15.02 28.05 43.34
N LEU A 618 15.65 29.07 42.74
CA LEU A 618 16.65 28.88 41.68
C LEU A 618 17.78 27.93 42.13
N LEU A 619 18.38 28.19 43.29
CA LEU A 619 19.56 27.46 43.77
C LEU A 619 19.27 26.04 44.28
N VAL A 620 18.01 25.71 44.60
CA VAL A 620 17.60 24.32 44.94
C VAL A 620 17.25 23.49 43.70
N SER A 621 17.20 24.10 42.51
CA SER A 621 16.71 23.45 41.30
C SER A 621 17.72 22.47 40.69
N PRO A 622 17.36 21.18 40.49
CA PRO A 622 18.24 20.24 39.77
C PRO A 622 18.46 20.66 38.30
N TYR A 623 17.53 21.44 37.73
CA TYR A 623 17.70 22.00 36.39
C TYR A 623 18.73 23.14 36.36
N PHE A 624 18.94 23.88 37.45
CA PHE A 624 20.03 24.87 37.52
C PHE A 624 21.39 24.17 37.51
N SER A 625 21.58 23.12 38.31
CA SER A 625 22.76 22.26 38.23
C SER A 625 22.97 21.63 36.84
N THR A 626 21.88 21.25 36.16
CA THR A 626 21.93 20.72 34.79
C THR A 626 22.34 21.80 33.78
N TRP A 627 21.83 23.03 33.94
CA TRP A 627 22.22 24.19 33.13
C TRP A 627 23.69 24.56 33.33
N ILE A 628 24.19 24.57 34.57
CA ILE A 628 25.61 24.79 34.86
C ILE A 628 26.46 23.76 34.09
N LYS A 629 26.13 22.47 34.22
CA LYS A 629 26.84 21.41 33.48
C LYS A 629 26.76 21.60 31.96
N TYR A 630 25.62 22.00 31.42
CA TYR A 630 25.47 22.33 30.01
C TYR A 630 26.40 23.47 29.58
N THR A 631 26.51 24.55 30.37
CA THR A 631 27.46 25.65 30.07
C THR A 631 28.91 25.21 30.18
N ASP A 632 29.21 24.33 31.14
CA ASP A 632 30.55 23.73 31.29
C ASP A 632 30.92 22.85 30.09
N ASP A 633 29.96 22.07 29.58
CA ASP A 633 30.13 21.22 28.39
C ASP A 633 30.24 22.03 27.09
N LEU A 634 29.50 23.13 26.96
CA LEU A 634 29.49 24.02 25.77
C LEU A 634 30.79 24.82 25.62
N PHE A 635 31.40 25.23 26.73
CA PHE A 635 32.56 26.12 26.77
C PHE A 635 33.82 25.42 27.34
N LYS A 636 33.98 24.10 27.14
CA LYS A 636 35.13 23.33 27.66
C LYS A 636 36.51 23.94 27.38
N ASN A 637 36.65 24.66 26.27
CA ASN A 637 37.90 25.26 25.79
C ASN A 637 37.85 26.80 25.70
N SER A 638 36.93 27.47 26.39
CA SER A 638 36.77 28.93 26.31
C SER A 638 36.21 29.55 27.61
N ASP A 639 36.31 30.87 27.76
CA ASP A 639 35.79 31.53 28.96
C ASP A 639 34.26 31.57 28.98
N LYS A 640 33.68 30.73 29.85
CA LYS A 640 32.25 30.67 30.14
C LYS A 640 31.77 31.76 31.11
N LEU A 641 32.67 32.39 31.87
CA LEU A 641 32.30 33.23 33.00
C LEU A 641 31.46 34.43 32.58
N SER A 642 31.86 35.11 31.50
CA SER A 642 31.10 36.25 30.95
C SER A 642 29.67 35.85 30.59
N VAL A 643 29.45 34.66 30.00
CA VAL A 643 28.13 34.21 29.55
C VAL A 643 27.27 33.75 30.72
N VAL A 644 27.82 32.93 31.62
CA VAL A 644 27.13 32.46 32.83
C VAL A 644 26.67 33.63 33.71
N PHE A 645 27.56 34.61 33.94
CA PHE A 645 27.22 35.80 34.70
C PHE A 645 26.13 36.64 34.03
N LYS A 646 26.29 36.95 32.72
CA LYS A 646 25.30 37.73 31.96
C LYS A 646 23.93 37.04 31.90
N THR A 647 23.87 35.72 31.76
CA THR A 647 22.59 34.99 31.77
C THR A 647 21.87 35.12 33.13
N MET A 648 22.58 35.00 34.25
CA MET A 648 21.96 35.18 35.57
C MET A 648 21.47 36.62 35.77
N ARG A 649 22.31 37.62 35.45
CA ARG A 649 21.97 39.06 35.54
C ARG A 649 20.83 39.49 34.59
N TYR A 650 20.62 38.78 33.48
CA TYR A 650 19.53 39.06 32.54
C TYR A 650 18.15 38.71 33.11
N TYR A 651 18.06 37.70 33.99
CA TYR A 651 16.80 37.25 34.58
C TYR A 651 16.60 37.68 36.03
N TYR A 652 17.68 37.92 36.78
CA TYR A 652 17.64 38.25 38.21
C TYR A 652 18.54 39.45 38.52
N SER A 653 18.04 40.38 39.34
CA SER A 653 18.85 41.48 39.87
C SER A 653 19.92 40.95 40.82
N GLU A 654 21.02 41.68 40.95
CA GLU A 654 22.19 41.22 41.72
C GLU A 654 21.87 41.18 43.22
N ASP A 655 21.06 42.12 43.73
CA ASP A 655 20.51 42.09 45.09
C ASP A 655 19.64 40.84 45.35
N ALA A 656 18.86 40.38 44.36
CA ALA A 656 18.05 39.17 44.46
C ALA A 656 18.92 37.90 44.45
N LEU A 657 19.92 37.83 43.57
CA LEU A 657 20.88 36.73 43.55
C LEU A 657 21.63 36.61 44.87
N VAL A 658 22.04 37.71 45.50
CA VAL A 658 22.69 37.68 46.83
C VAL A 658 21.72 37.21 47.93
N LYS A 659 20.46 37.66 47.92
CA LYS A 659 19.44 37.16 48.86
C LYS A 659 19.27 35.63 48.73
N MET A 660 19.29 35.10 47.50
CA MET A 660 19.25 33.65 47.24
C MET A 660 20.50 32.94 47.76
N ILE A 661 21.70 33.48 47.52
CA ILE A 661 22.97 32.92 48.03
C ILE A 661 22.95 32.87 49.57
N LEU A 662 22.62 33.98 50.23
CA LEU A 662 22.56 34.07 51.70
C LEU A 662 21.51 33.13 52.33
N ALA A 663 20.44 32.81 51.61
CA ALA A 663 19.48 31.78 52.02
C ALA A 663 20.03 30.37 51.81
N ALA A 664 20.65 30.12 50.65
CA ALA A 664 21.19 28.82 50.25
C ALA A 664 22.46 28.40 51.01
N GLU A 665 23.27 29.35 51.50
CA GLU A 665 24.43 29.10 52.38
C GLU A 665 24.01 28.51 53.74
N LYS A 666 22.81 28.86 54.24
CA LYS A 666 22.28 28.37 55.53
C LYS A 666 21.84 26.91 55.48
N ASN A 667 21.65 26.34 54.30
CA ASN A 667 21.25 24.95 54.12
C ASN A 667 22.42 24.12 53.59
N PRO A 668 22.91 23.11 54.34
CA PRO A 668 24.03 22.24 53.92
C PRO A 668 23.85 21.59 52.54
N SER A 669 22.63 21.30 52.09
CA SER A 669 22.41 20.69 50.77
C SER A 669 22.62 21.65 49.59
N THR A 670 22.54 22.97 49.83
CA THR A 670 22.74 24.01 48.80
C THR A 670 23.99 24.84 48.98
N GLN A 671 24.75 24.65 50.07
CA GLN A 671 25.96 25.41 50.37
C GLN A 671 26.97 25.44 49.21
N LYS A 672 27.22 24.30 48.55
CA LYS A 672 28.16 24.22 47.42
C LYS A 672 27.73 25.03 46.20
N ILE A 673 26.43 25.06 45.89
CA ILE A 673 25.92 25.80 44.73
C ILE A 673 25.77 27.30 45.04
N ALA A 674 25.51 27.65 46.31
CA ALA A 674 25.60 29.03 46.80
C ALA A 674 27.04 29.58 46.63
N GLN A 675 28.05 28.85 47.13
CA GLN A 675 29.47 29.18 46.97
C GLN A 675 29.91 29.28 45.50
N TRP A 676 29.44 28.37 44.64
CA TRP A 676 29.73 28.44 43.21
C TRP A 676 29.14 29.70 42.57
N THR A 677 27.90 30.05 42.93
CA THR A 677 27.18 31.23 42.41
C THR A 677 27.82 32.52 42.90
N GLU A 678 28.20 32.59 44.19
CA GLU A 678 29.00 33.69 44.76
C GLU A 678 30.31 33.88 43.99
N ASP A 679 31.07 32.81 43.73
CA ASP A 679 32.31 32.92 42.97
C ASP A 679 32.08 33.44 41.54
N LYS A 680 30.97 33.06 40.86
CA LYS A 680 30.64 33.62 39.54
C LYS A 680 30.16 35.06 39.61
N LEU A 681 29.42 35.44 40.66
CA LEU A 681 28.98 36.82 40.88
C LEU A 681 30.18 37.74 41.14
N PHE A 682 31.06 37.38 42.08
CA PHE A 682 32.27 38.16 42.40
C PHE A 682 33.21 38.28 41.20
N ARG A 683 33.48 37.19 40.48
CA ARG A 683 34.31 37.26 39.26
C ARG A 683 33.60 37.99 38.11
N GLY A 684 32.28 37.91 38.01
CA GLY A 684 31.48 38.66 37.05
C GLY A 684 31.57 40.17 37.25
N TRP A 685 31.44 40.62 38.51
CA TRP A 685 31.71 42.01 38.90
C TRP A 685 33.13 42.44 38.52
N MET A 686 34.16 41.67 38.89
CA MET A 686 35.56 41.99 38.53
C MET A 686 35.84 42.01 37.02
N LEU A 687 35.07 41.30 36.19
CA LEU A 687 35.23 41.27 34.74
C LEU A 687 34.48 42.37 33.98
N THR A 688 33.35 42.84 34.52
CA THR A 688 32.36 43.61 33.73
C THR A 688 31.93 44.93 34.35
N GLY A 689 32.39 45.24 35.56
CA GLY A 689 32.11 46.49 36.23
C GLY A 689 33.19 46.88 37.23
N SER A 690 32.96 47.99 37.88
CA SER A 690 33.73 48.47 39.01
C SER A 690 33.12 48.02 40.34
N PRO A 691 33.84 48.15 41.46
CA PRO A 691 33.27 48.07 42.80
C PRO A 691 32.00 48.91 43.02
N SER A 692 31.88 50.10 42.40
CA SER A 692 30.68 50.93 42.54
C SER A 692 29.49 50.38 41.75
N ASP A 693 29.71 49.60 40.69
CA ASP A 693 28.64 48.90 39.97
C ASP A 693 28.09 47.73 40.78
N ALA A 694 28.94 46.99 41.50
CA ALA A 694 28.50 45.98 42.46
C ALA A 694 27.72 46.63 43.63
N PHE A 695 28.16 47.80 44.11
CA PHE A 695 27.46 48.55 45.16
C PHE A 695 26.02 48.93 44.74
N ARG A 696 25.86 49.49 43.52
CA ARG A 696 24.55 49.84 42.94
C ARG A 696 23.72 48.62 42.54
N GLY A 697 24.34 47.55 42.05
CA GLY A 697 23.67 46.28 41.73
C GLY A 697 23.04 45.61 42.96
N LEU A 698 23.61 45.86 44.14
CA LEU A 698 23.07 45.46 45.44
C LEU A 698 22.07 46.47 46.05
N LYS A 699 21.79 47.58 45.35
CA LYS A 699 20.88 48.67 45.79
C LYS A 699 21.27 49.28 47.13
N LEU A 700 22.58 49.40 47.38
CA LEU A 700 23.12 49.98 48.61
C LEU A 700 23.13 51.51 48.58
N ASP A 701 23.07 52.10 47.39
CA ASP A 701 22.77 53.50 47.11
C ASP A 701 21.30 53.85 47.47
N GLU A 702 20.35 52.95 47.20
CA GLU A 702 18.94 53.10 47.59
C GLU A 702 18.70 52.89 49.11
N ALA A 703 19.69 52.40 49.87
CA ALA A 703 19.51 51.99 51.29
C ALA A 703 19.54 53.15 52.30
N GLY A 704 19.99 54.35 51.89
CA GLY A 704 20.08 55.55 52.72
C GLY A 704 20.87 55.35 54.03
N GLU A 705 20.41 55.99 55.11
CA GLU A 705 21.06 55.96 56.43
C GLU A 705 21.29 54.55 57.00
N LYS A 706 20.53 53.55 56.53
CA LYS A 706 20.61 52.15 56.98
C LYS A 706 21.57 51.27 56.17
N VAL A 707 22.33 51.85 55.23
CA VAL A 707 23.26 51.08 54.38
C VAL A 707 24.21 50.20 55.18
N PHE A 708 24.76 50.69 56.30
CA PHE A 708 25.69 49.93 57.14
C PHE A 708 25.04 48.81 57.97
N GLU A 709 23.71 48.82 58.12
CA GLU A 709 22.94 47.77 58.79
C GLU A 709 22.43 46.70 57.81
N ALA A 710 22.47 46.98 56.51
CA ALA A 710 21.96 46.08 55.49
C ALA A 710 22.82 44.79 55.38
N PRO A 711 22.22 43.59 55.39
CA PRO A 711 22.97 42.33 55.15
C PRO A 711 23.70 42.30 53.80
N LEU A 712 23.19 43.04 52.80
CA LEU A 712 23.84 43.22 51.50
C LEU A 712 25.13 44.05 51.59
N PHE A 713 25.27 44.96 52.56
CA PHE A 713 26.50 45.72 52.78
C PHE A 713 27.59 44.84 53.39
N ALA A 714 27.24 43.94 54.32
CA ALA A 714 28.17 42.92 54.81
C ALA A 714 28.63 41.98 53.66
N TYR A 715 27.76 41.68 52.71
CA TYR A 715 28.11 40.92 51.51
C TYR A 715 29.00 41.72 50.53
N PHE A 716 28.75 43.03 50.38
CA PHE A 716 29.60 43.94 49.61
C PHE A 716 31.01 44.06 50.22
N THR A 717 31.15 44.16 51.55
CA THR A 717 32.47 44.18 52.19
C THR A 717 33.20 42.84 52.07
N LYS A 718 32.48 41.70 52.06
CA LYS A 718 33.05 40.37 51.71
C LYS A 718 33.62 40.36 50.28
N PHE A 719 32.91 40.96 49.31
CA PHE A 719 33.43 41.15 47.94
C PHE A 719 34.67 42.06 47.93
N MET A 720 34.61 43.22 48.59
CA MET A 720 35.73 44.16 48.64
C MET A 720 36.97 43.58 49.29
N ALA A 721 36.82 42.72 50.31
CA ALA A 721 37.94 42.00 50.92
C ALA A 721 38.68 41.07 49.93
N ARG A 722 37.96 40.51 48.94
CA ARG A 722 38.53 39.70 47.85
C ARG A 722 39.17 40.57 46.76
N VAL A 723 38.54 41.69 46.38
CA VAL A 723 39.11 42.64 45.40
C VAL A 723 40.40 43.28 45.93
N THR A 724 40.44 43.56 47.23
CA THR A 724 41.59 44.20 47.91
C THR A 724 42.54 43.19 48.57
N GLU A 725 42.49 41.92 48.17
CA GLU A 725 43.42 40.90 48.65
C GLU A 725 44.88 41.29 48.31
N GLY A 726 45.77 41.23 49.30
CA GLY A 726 47.16 41.73 49.16
C GLY A 726 47.33 43.26 49.14
N MET A 727 46.27 44.07 49.08
CA MET A 727 46.36 45.54 49.10
C MET A 727 46.48 46.11 50.53
N ARG A 728 47.18 47.25 50.68
CA ARG A 728 47.36 47.93 51.97
C ARG A 728 46.21 48.88 52.33
N GLU A 729 45.65 49.60 51.36
CA GLU A 729 44.64 50.65 51.55
C GLU A 729 43.21 50.11 51.30
N LYS A 730 42.81 49.07 52.05
CA LYS A 730 41.55 48.34 51.78
C LYS A 730 40.30 49.20 51.99
N ASP A 731 40.22 49.88 53.12
CA ASP A 731 39.05 50.69 53.49
C ASP A 731 38.89 51.91 52.55
N ALA A 732 40.00 52.52 52.11
CA ALA A 732 39.98 53.57 51.08
C ALA A 732 39.39 53.10 49.74
N MET A 733 39.56 51.83 49.37
CA MET A 733 38.91 51.26 48.17
C MET A 733 37.42 51.02 48.37
N VAL A 734 36.99 50.64 49.58
CA VAL A 734 35.55 50.55 49.95
C VAL A 734 34.91 51.93 49.84
N VAL A 735 35.54 52.95 50.41
CA VAL A 735 35.04 54.33 50.35
C VAL A 735 35.00 54.87 48.92
N SER A 736 36.08 54.70 48.13
CA SER A 736 36.10 55.10 46.71
C SER A 736 34.94 54.45 45.92
N ALA A 737 34.63 53.17 46.19
CA ALA A 737 33.51 52.49 45.57
C ALA A 737 32.14 53.06 45.98
N MET A 738 31.99 53.44 47.25
CA MET A 738 30.77 54.08 47.76
C MET A 738 30.62 55.52 47.22
N SER A 739 31.67 56.34 47.24
CA SER A 739 31.69 57.70 46.68
C SER A 739 31.25 57.74 45.22
N VAL A 740 31.75 56.82 44.39
CA VAL A 740 31.32 56.69 42.99
C VAL A 740 29.92 56.06 42.86
N GLY A 741 29.51 55.24 43.82
CA GLY A 741 28.24 54.50 43.80
C GLY A 741 27.02 55.34 44.20
N MET A 742 27.14 56.21 45.21
CA MET A 742 26.04 57.06 45.72
C MET A 742 26.31 58.57 45.66
N GLY A 743 27.54 59.00 45.37
CA GLY A 743 27.98 60.40 45.46
C GLY A 743 28.67 60.72 46.78
N ASP A 744 29.63 61.65 46.73
CA ASP A 744 30.45 62.02 47.89
C ASP A 744 29.67 62.78 48.98
N GLU A 745 28.76 63.67 48.61
CA GLU A 745 27.83 64.35 49.52
C GLU A 745 26.93 63.35 50.25
N ALA A 746 26.23 62.50 49.49
CA ALA A 746 25.32 61.50 50.03
C ALA A 746 26.04 60.52 50.96
N LEU A 747 27.27 60.12 50.62
CA LEU A 747 28.11 59.30 51.49
C LEU A 747 28.50 60.04 52.77
N ALA A 748 28.91 61.31 52.68
CA ALA A 748 29.26 62.11 53.85
C ALA A 748 28.06 62.31 54.78
N ALA A 749 26.87 62.59 54.25
CA ALA A 749 25.62 62.69 55.00
C ALA A 749 25.27 61.35 55.67
N THR A 750 25.31 60.25 54.93
CA THR A 750 25.03 58.89 55.41
C THR A 750 25.99 58.46 56.53
N LEU A 751 27.27 58.83 56.43
CA LEU A 751 28.26 58.58 57.48
C LEU A 751 27.98 59.39 58.76
N ILE A 752 27.51 60.64 58.64
CA ILE A 752 27.13 61.44 59.81
C ILE A 752 25.87 60.88 60.49
N ALA A 753 24.89 60.39 59.71
CA ALA A 753 23.71 59.72 60.25
C ALA A 753 24.10 58.43 61.00
N ALA A 754 24.89 57.57 60.36
CA ALA A 754 25.38 56.31 60.94
C ALA A 754 26.22 56.53 62.22
N LYS A 755 26.99 57.61 62.32
CA LYS A 755 27.69 58.00 63.55
C LYS A 755 26.80 58.21 64.77
N LYS A 756 25.51 58.50 64.58
CA LYS A 756 24.54 58.66 65.68
C LYS A 756 23.97 57.33 66.17
N VAL A 757 24.22 56.23 65.45
CA VAL A 757 23.66 54.90 65.76
C VAL A 757 24.76 54.01 66.35
N PRO A 758 24.65 53.54 67.62
CA PRO A 758 25.72 52.80 68.29
C PRO A 758 26.20 51.53 67.58
N SER A 759 25.33 50.88 66.78
CA SER A 759 25.66 49.70 65.96
C SER A 759 26.64 50.02 64.82
N THR A 760 26.65 51.24 64.31
CA THR A 760 27.39 51.63 63.09
C THR A 760 28.40 52.76 63.31
N GLU A 761 28.42 53.39 64.49
CA GLU A 761 29.35 54.48 64.86
C GLU A 761 30.81 54.19 64.50
N LYS A 762 31.31 52.99 64.86
CA LYS A 762 32.71 52.60 64.61
C LYS A 762 33.04 52.55 63.12
N ILE A 763 32.21 51.87 62.32
CA ILE A 763 32.45 51.74 60.88
C ILE A 763 32.27 53.08 60.17
N ALA A 764 31.26 53.88 60.55
CA ALA A 764 31.05 55.22 60.02
C ALA A 764 32.20 56.19 60.36
N THR A 765 32.83 56.02 61.52
CA THR A 765 34.03 56.79 61.91
C THR A 765 35.26 56.42 61.09
N THR A 766 35.52 55.13 60.88
CA THR A 766 36.59 54.67 59.97
C THR A 766 36.34 55.15 58.55
N MET A 767 35.15 54.92 57.99
CA MET A 767 34.84 55.26 56.60
C MET A 767 34.87 56.77 56.33
N GLN A 768 34.45 57.63 57.28
CA GLN A 768 34.59 59.09 57.11
C GLN A 768 36.06 59.55 57.13
N ALA A 769 36.91 58.94 57.96
CA ALA A 769 38.34 59.24 57.95
C ALA A 769 39.01 58.81 56.62
N GLU A 770 38.61 57.67 56.06
CA GLU A 770 39.06 57.21 54.75
C GLU A 770 38.48 58.04 53.59
N GLN A 771 37.28 58.62 53.72
CA GLN A 771 36.71 59.55 52.72
C GLN A 771 37.53 60.85 52.63
N ILE A 772 37.91 61.41 53.77
CA ILE A 772 38.81 62.57 53.83
C ILE A 772 40.17 62.22 53.19
N LYS A 773 40.75 61.04 53.48
CA LYS A 773 41.99 60.57 52.83
C LYS A 773 41.83 60.39 51.32
N TYR A 774 40.71 59.85 50.86
CA TYR A 774 40.40 59.66 49.44
C TYR A 774 40.41 61.00 48.69
N TRP A 775 39.73 62.02 49.24
CA TRP A 775 39.77 63.38 48.69
C TRP A 775 41.15 64.01 48.73
N LEU A 776 41.93 63.82 49.81
CA LEU A 776 43.30 64.36 49.93
C LEU A 776 44.29 63.74 48.94
N LYS A 777 44.03 62.51 48.49
CA LYS A 777 44.84 61.81 47.49
C LYS A 777 44.65 62.38 46.07
N ASN A 778 43.53 63.04 45.82
CA ASN A 778 43.25 63.73 44.57
C ASN A 778 43.88 65.14 44.59
N LYS A 779 44.95 65.34 43.81
CA LYS A 779 45.68 66.63 43.75
C LYS A 779 44.82 67.80 43.24
N ASP A 780 43.79 67.50 42.44
CA ASP A 780 42.88 68.49 41.86
C ASP A 780 41.67 68.77 42.78
N MET A 781 41.63 68.16 43.98
CA MET A 781 40.65 68.46 45.01
C MET A 781 41.19 69.60 45.89
N THR A 782 40.76 70.83 45.60
CA THR A 782 40.96 71.96 46.51
C THR A 782 39.81 72.01 47.53
N PRO A 783 39.99 72.64 48.70
CA PRO A 783 38.89 72.82 49.65
C PRO A 783 37.70 73.59 49.05
N GLU A 784 37.95 74.53 48.13
CA GLU A 784 36.89 75.25 47.41
C GLU A 784 36.08 74.34 46.50
N LYS A 785 36.76 73.50 45.70
CA LYS A 785 36.11 72.51 44.83
C LYS A 785 35.33 71.47 45.64
N LEU A 786 35.90 70.99 46.76
CA LEU A 786 35.19 70.06 47.63
C LEU A 786 33.94 70.70 48.24
N PHE A 787 34.03 71.97 48.69
CA PHE A 787 32.91 72.70 49.27
C PHE A 787 31.74 72.82 48.30
N LYS A 788 32.02 73.31 47.09
CA LYS A 788 31.01 73.69 46.10
C LYS A 788 30.64 72.54 45.15
N ASP A 789 31.61 72.03 44.40
CA ASP A 789 31.36 71.16 43.26
C ASP A 789 31.11 69.68 43.65
N VAL A 790 31.35 69.31 44.91
CA VAL A 790 31.32 67.91 45.39
C VAL A 790 30.39 67.72 46.59
N LEU A 791 30.35 68.67 47.53
CA LEU A 791 29.49 68.63 48.71
C LEU A 791 28.28 69.59 48.62
N PHE A 792 28.17 70.37 47.54
CA PHE A 792 27.04 71.26 47.23
C PHE A 792 26.67 72.20 48.39
N LEU A 793 27.68 72.77 49.05
CA LEU A 793 27.53 73.66 50.20
C LEU A 793 27.38 75.14 49.81
N ASP A 794 27.04 75.45 48.55
CA ASP A 794 26.92 76.81 48.01
C ASP A 794 25.49 77.39 48.05
N ASP A 795 24.54 76.71 48.69
CA ASP A 795 23.28 77.30 49.13
C ASP A 795 23.43 77.98 50.50
N VAL A 796 23.24 79.30 50.50
CA VAL A 796 23.45 80.14 51.69
C VAL A 796 22.39 79.97 52.77
N ASP A 797 21.17 79.59 52.39
CA ASP A 797 20.07 79.43 53.36
C ASP A 797 20.22 78.12 54.15
N THR A 798 20.91 77.12 53.58
CA THR A 798 21.06 75.80 54.20
C THR A 798 22.46 75.47 54.70
N VAL A 799 23.54 76.11 54.22
CA VAL A 799 24.94 75.79 54.61
C VAL A 799 25.19 75.73 56.12
N LEU A 800 24.63 76.69 56.89
CA LEU A 800 24.78 76.75 58.35
C LEU A 800 24.00 75.65 59.11
N THR A 801 23.09 74.94 58.46
CA THR A 801 22.34 73.81 59.04
C THR A 801 22.78 72.46 58.47
N ASN A 802 23.34 72.44 57.25
CA ASN A 802 23.83 71.23 56.61
C ASN A 802 24.89 70.55 57.52
N PRO A 803 24.73 69.26 57.86
CA PRO A 803 25.67 68.54 58.71
C PRO A 803 27.00 68.22 58.01
N VAL A 804 27.01 68.12 56.68
CA VAL A 804 28.20 67.78 55.85
C VAL A 804 29.29 68.85 55.95
N LEU A 805 28.94 70.09 56.29
CA LEU A 805 29.89 71.18 56.52
C LEU A 805 30.98 70.82 57.55
N ASN A 806 30.64 70.05 58.59
CA ASN A 806 31.62 69.62 59.59
C ASN A 806 32.67 68.66 58.98
N THR A 807 32.26 67.82 58.03
CA THR A 807 33.16 66.92 57.28
C THR A 807 34.10 67.74 56.39
N TRP A 808 33.56 68.77 55.71
CA TRP A 808 34.38 69.68 54.91
C TRP A 808 35.40 70.45 55.76
N ALA A 809 34.99 71.00 56.92
CA ALA A 809 35.90 71.69 57.82
C ALA A 809 37.03 70.75 58.31
N THR A 810 36.70 69.49 58.62
CA THR A 810 37.69 68.47 58.98
C THR A 810 38.66 68.16 57.83
N TYR A 811 38.16 68.11 56.59
CA TYR A 811 39.02 68.00 55.40
C TYR A 811 39.94 69.21 55.22
N LEU A 812 39.44 70.44 55.41
CA LEU A 812 40.22 71.67 55.30
C LEU A 812 41.40 71.69 56.29
N GLN A 813 41.16 71.29 57.54
CA GLN A 813 42.23 71.09 58.54
C GLN A 813 43.26 70.08 58.05
N ALA A 814 42.83 68.90 57.58
CA ALA A 814 43.72 67.84 57.13
C ALA A 814 44.52 68.22 55.86
N PHE A 815 43.93 69.03 54.96
CA PHE A 815 44.59 69.58 53.77
C PHE A 815 45.67 70.61 54.12
N ASN A 816 45.46 71.39 55.18
CA ASN A 816 46.38 72.42 55.65
C ASN A 816 47.47 71.88 56.60
N ALA A 817 47.23 70.75 57.27
CA ALA A 817 48.06 70.23 58.37
C ALA A 817 49.57 70.06 58.04
N ASN A 818 49.92 69.83 56.78
CA ASN A 818 51.30 69.64 56.32
C ASN A 818 51.78 70.76 55.36
N LYS A 819 51.10 71.91 55.32
CA LYS A 819 51.43 73.03 54.40
C LYS A 819 51.99 74.24 55.15
N PRO A 820 52.96 74.97 54.56
CA PRO A 820 53.37 76.29 55.06
C PRO A 820 52.18 77.24 55.16
N VAL A 821 52.14 78.11 56.17
CA VAL A 821 51.00 79.03 56.44
C VAL A 821 50.58 79.86 55.20
N LYS A 822 51.53 80.22 54.33
CA LYS A 822 51.27 80.97 53.08
C LYS A 822 50.59 80.16 51.97
N GLU A 823 50.55 78.85 52.09
CA GLU A 823 49.97 77.89 51.13
C GLU A 823 48.72 77.17 51.70
N GLN A 824 48.32 77.53 52.92
CA GLN A 824 47.10 77.02 53.54
C GLN A 824 45.88 77.69 52.93
N ALA A 825 44.85 76.89 52.65
CA ALA A 825 43.56 77.40 52.19
C ALA A 825 42.81 78.02 53.38
N SER A 826 42.19 79.18 53.18
CA SER A 826 41.39 79.87 54.19
C SER A 826 39.91 79.54 54.03
N MET A 827 39.25 79.16 55.14
CA MET A 827 37.80 78.96 55.19
C MET A 827 37.06 80.21 54.70
N ILE A 828 37.48 81.38 55.20
CA ILE A 828 36.91 82.69 54.87
C ILE A 828 37.03 82.97 53.37
N GLN A 829 38.15 82.60 52.73
CA GLN A 829 38.32 82.81 51.30
C GLN A 829 37.40 81.91 50.46
N VAL A 830 37.18 80.65 50.88
CA VAL A 830 36.22 79.75 50.20
C VAL A 830 34.79 80.28 50.33
N LEU A 831 34.40 80.77 51.52
CA LEU A 831 33.10 81.41 51.73
C LEU A 831 32.96 82.69 50.89
N ARG A 832 33.99 83.54 50.85
CA ARG A 832 34.04 84.76 50.02
C ARG A 832 33.89 84.46 48.53
N ASN A 833 34.57 83.44 48.03
CA ASN A 833 34.45 83.01 46.63
C ASN A 833 33.07 82.41 46.31
N SER A 834 32.42 81.78 47.30
CA SER A 834 31.11 81.11 47.11
C SER A 834 29.92 82.07 47.24
N PHE A 835 29.97 83.02 48.19
CA PHE A 835 28.83 83.87 48.59
C PHE A 835 29.07 85.39 48.47
N GLY A 836 30.29 85.82 48.16
CA GLY A 836 30.69 87.23 48.11
C GLY A 836 31.07 87.82 49.48
N ASP A 837 31.84 88.91 49.45
CA ASP A 837 32.49 89.52 50.64
C ASP A 837 31.57 89.74 51.83
N LYS A 838 30.44 90.42 51.62
CA LYS A 838 29.54 90.82 52.70
C LYS A 838 28.93 89.59 53.40
N MET A 839 28.47 88.63 52.62
CA MET A 839 27.78 87.45 53.14
C MET A 839 28.76 86.47 53.80
N ALA A 840 30.00 86.41 53.31
CA ALA A 840 31.06 85.61 53.92
C ALA A 840 31.41 86.08 55.35
N THR A 841 31.43 87.38 55.64
CA THR A 841 31.70 87.89 57.00
C THR A 841 30.55 87.58 57.98
N ASP A 842 29.31 87.65 57.51
CA ASP A 842 28.13 87.26 58.32
C ASP A 842 28.14 85.75 58.63
N LEU A 843 28.44 84.91 57.63
CA LEU A 843 28.61 83.47 57.77
C LEU A 843 29.80 83.09 58.66
N GLU A 844 30.94 83.77 58.52
CA GLU A 844 32.15 83.56 59.35
C GLU A 844 31.84 83.72 60.84
N THR A 845 31.13 84.79 61.20
CA THR A 845 30.69 85.06 62.57
C THR A 845 29.78 83.95 63.11
N ALA A 846 28.85 83.46 62.28
CA ALA A 846 27.98 82.35 62.66
C ALA A 846 28.75 81.01 62.79
N LEU A 847 29.74 80.75 61.91
CA LEU A 847 30.52 79.51 61.90
C LEU A 847 31.50 79.40 63.06
N LEU A 848 32.13 80.50 63.46
CA LEU A 848 32.96 80.58 64.67
C LEU A 848 32.15 80.20 65.92
N SER A 849 30.85 80.49 65.95
CA SER A 849 29.97 80.06 67.05
C SER A 849 29.58 78.56 66.98
N ARG A 850 29.46 77.99 65.77
CA ARG A 850 28.99 76.61 65.51
C ARG A 850 30.10 75.55 65.60
N LEU A 851 31.30 75.83 65.07
CA LEU A 851 32.36 74.82 64.87
C LEU A 851 33.30 74.64 66.07
N SER A 852 33.17 75.47 67.11
CA SER A 852 34.06 75.52 68.29
C SER A 852 35.48 76.02 67.95
N PRO A 853 36.25 76.60 68.91
CA PRO A 853 37.41 77.45 68.60
C PRO A 853 38.71 76.66 68.33
N ARG A 854 38.64 75.66 67.44
CA ARG A 854 39.79 74.89 66.93
C ARG A 854 39.91 74.91 65.39
N PHE A 855 39.08 75.69 64.70
CA PHE A 855 39.10 75.88 63.25
C PHE A 855 39.63 77.28 62.90
#